data_AF-A0A812KW15-F1
#
_entry.id   AF-A0A812KW15-F1
#
_cell.length_a   1.000
_cell.length_b   1.000
_cell.length_c   1.000
_cell.angle_alpha   90.00
_cell.angle_beta   90.00
_cell.angle_gamma   90.00
#
_symmetry.space_group_name_H-M   'P 1'
#
loop_
_entity.id
_entity.type
_entity.pdbx_description
1 polymer ?
#
loop_
_entity_poly.entity_id
_entity_poly.type
_entity_poly.pdbx_seq_one_letter_code
_entity_poly.pdbx_strand_id
1 'polypeptide(L)'
;MATTVKVVSRAKWEPGMQESDMMDQLPDGESRVDAETEQIMLVSLGCFCGPKLSFKNIGRGAETLPFDWMRTRHEGLVHFLRNGWDESTGWNGFFEFNSKKVVPGVSMTTYRSYYHSFWHDDPTDAGMHERYLRRINRFNNIDATSKPVLFVRTVPTTQELKVVPELLELLIKRHGKHACLLLIIDFQKTADGPALVEGMDNIMVHYMPGSKHVNQEGLPAPPYGEAVNLALDWIVGRPVSVMQFDGWDTIMKCADPTDWGLNGLGGLWAFEPSLDSPEEEPLEPLPDPLPQLPPLTSTMLTETWARKAVDEDRPNVDDMKVVSLGSSGLVKASLLAMGIDSPELPFDWLQISDSGVLHFIGHGWEAPTREGLGAGGQRPSEKHGFFDYMTRRSVPGTSLVMCRSYVHSFWHDDPAKPEVREKFTRLFTQFDELAKEERSLKLFVRSVATSSELGRAHDLMEAVTAKFGKQAALLLICDFQSKVQGPHMVDPYEDLLVYFLEGSAHKEAIPYKKPILAALDWVAGMELQVDVASDFKALEALAEPTLWGLRGLGGFNAFEMLPPDDDGEWQPGPEEKWLVDAKIEADNDNNAAEKWLASFSMHDLDPSSSLVLRERQALSKHMICADVAAACWLLIHSFVAMP
;
A
#
# COMPACT_ATOMS: atom_id res chain seq x y z
N MET A 1 -3.46 32.50 -17.88
CA MET A 1 -4.76 32.77 -17.21
C MET A 1 -4.63 32.30 -15.77
N ALA A 2 -5.37 32.86 -14.81
CA ALA A 2 -5.29 32.44 -13.42
C ALA A 2 -6.34 31.35 -13.13
N THR A 3 -5.89 30.16 -12.75
CA THR A 3 -6.77 29.04 -12.40
C THR A 3 -7.23 29.19 -10.95
N THR A 4 -8.44 29.71 -10.75
CA THR A 4 -9.03 29.87 -9.41
C THR A 4 -9.43 28.51 -8.86
N VAL A 5 -8.56 27.90 -8.03
CA VAL A 5 -8.90 26.69 -7.29
C VAL A 5 -10.05 26.99 -6.33
N LYS A 6 -11.24 26.45 -6.63
CA LYS A 6 -12.40 26.50 -5.74
C LYS A 6 -12.11 25.64 -4.52
N VAL A 7 -11.89 26.27 -3.36
CA VAL A 7 -11.87 25.56 -2.09
C VAL A 7 -13.27 24.99 -1.85
N VAL A 8 -13.42 23.67 -2.00
CA VAL A 8 -14.68 22.97 -1.74
C VAL A 8 -15.00 23.12 -0.25
N SER A 9 -16.16 23.72 0.05
CA SER A 9 -16.66 23.75 1.42
C SER A 9 -16.90 22.33 1.91
N ARG A 10 -16.28 21.93 3.03
CA ARG A 10 -16.54 20.65 3.68
C ARG A 10 -18.06 20.46 3.85
N ALA A 11 -18.53 19.24 3.56
CA ALA A 11 -19.92 18.86 3.82
C ALA A 11 -20.27 19.16 5.29
N LYS A 12 -21.50 19.61 5.53
CA LYS A 12 -21.96 19.89 6.89
C LYS A 12 -22.33 18.56 7.54
N TRP A 13 -21.54 18.14 8.52
CA TRP A 13 -21.91 17.00 9.34
C TRP A 13 -23.12 17.36 10.21
N GLU A 14 -24.26 16.73 9.93
CA GLU A 14 -25.48 16.84 10.73
C GLU A 14 -25.58 15.62 11.66
N PRO A 15 -25.97 15.79 12.95
CA PRO A 15 -26.05 14.67 13.89
C PRO A 15 -27.01 13.57 13.39
N GLY A 16 -26.50 12.34 13.28
CA GLY A 16 -27.23 11.19 12.74
C GLY A 16 -26.93 10.85 11.28
N MET A 17 -26.11 11.64 10.59
CA MET A 17 -25.54 11.22 9.29
C MET A 17 -24.59 10.03 9.44
N GLN A 18 -24.75 9.04 8.57
CA GLN A 18 -23.80 7.94 8.37
C GLN A 18 -22.82 8.29 7.23
N GLU A 19 -21.83 7.44 6.98
CA GLU A 19 -20.80 7.74 5.97
C GLU A 19 -21.37 7.72 4.55
N SER A 20 -22.38 6.88 4.25
CA SER A 20 -23.05 6.95 2.94
C SER A 20 -23.74 8.30 2.69
N ASP A 21 -24.30 8.93 3.74
CA ASP A 21 -24.93 10.25 3.64
C ASP A 21 -23.87 11.35 3.43
N MET A 22 -22.69 11.22 4.05
CA MET A 22 -21.56 12.13 3.83
C MET A 22 -20.99 11.99 2.42
N MET A 23 -20.92 10.76 1.88
CA MET A 23 -20.47 10.51 0.51
C MET A 23 -21.49 10.94 -0.55
N ASP A 24 -22.80 10.74 -0.29
CA ASP A 24 -23.88 11.29 -1.13
C ASP A 24 -23.76 12.82 -1.24
N GLN A 25 -23.40 13.52 -0.15
CA GLN A 25 -23.18 14.97 -0.09
C GLN A 25 -21.87 15.49 -0.75
N LEU A 26 -20.95 14.62 -1.18
CA LEU A 26 -19.78 15.09 -1.94
C LEU A 26 -20.24 15.80 -3.23
N PRO A 27 -19.54 16.84 -3.70
CA PRO A 27 -19.89 17.46 -4.97
C PRO A 27 -19.76 16.44 -6.11
N ASP A 28 -20.76 16.38 -6.98
CA ASP A 28 -20.62 15.72 -8.27
C ASP A 28 -19.58 16.48 -9.14
N GLY A 29 -18.88 15.73 -9.98
CA GLY A 29 -17.91 16.25 -10.92
C GLY A 29 -18.54 17.04 -12.07
N GLU A 30 -17.70 17.57 -12.96
CA GLU A 30 -18.20 18.25 -14.15
C GLU A 30 -18.93 17.26 -15.05
N SER A 31 -20.20 17.57 -15.37
CA SER A 31 -21.07 16.71 -16.18
C SER A 31 -20.48 16.51 -17.57
N ARG A 32 -20.15 15.26 -17.89
CA ARG A 32 -19.53 14.87 -19.18
C ARG A 32 -20.54 14.40 -20.22
N VAL A 33 -21.83 14.62 -19.97
CA VAL A 33 -22.92 13.99 -20.71
C VAL A 33 -23.71 15.00 -21.54
N ASP A 34 -24.40 14.48 -22.54
CA ASP A 34 -25.18 15.21 -23.53
C ASP A 34 -26.67 14.80 -23.47
N ALA A 35 -27.52 15.49 -24.24
CA ALA A 35 -28.97 15.27 -24.20
C ALA A 35 -29.43 13.87 -24.64
N GLU A 36 -28.62 13.09 -25.36
CA GLU A 36 -28.97 11.72 -25.74
C GLU A 36 -28.69 10.73 -24.59
N THR A 37 -27.58 10.95 -23.89
CA THR A 37 -27.10 10.11 -22.78
C THR A 37 -27.63 10.54 -21.41
N GLU A 38 -28.06 11.79 -21.23
CA GLU A 38 -28.63 12.37 -20.00
C GLU A 38 -29.87 11.61 -19.50
N GLN A 39 -30.73 11.17 -20.41
CA GLN A 39 -32.00 10.50 -20.11
C GLN A 39 -31.87 9.04 -19.59
N ILE A 40 -30.66 8.48 -19.57
CA ILE A 40 -30.41 7.08 -19.17
C ILE A 40 -30.23 7.02 -17.65
N MET A 41 -31.05 6.23 -16.95
CA MET A 41 -30.85 6.03 -15.51
C MET A 41 -29.60 5.15 -15.27
N LEU A 42 -28.73 5.56 -14.35
CA LEU A 42 -27.57 4.77 -13.90
C LEU A 42 -27.91 4.08 -12.57
N VAL A 43 -27.62 2.78 -12.46
CA VAL A 43 -27.98 1.98 -11.28
C VAL A 43 -26.80 1.14 -10.82
N SER A 44 -26.31 1.35 -9.58
CA SER A 44 -25.33 0.44 -9.00
C SER A 44 -25.97 -0.89 -8.62
N LEU A 45 -25.26 -2.00 -8.86
CA LEU A 45 -25.54 -3.32 -8.30
C LEU A 45 -24.49 -3.74 -7.25
N GLY A 46 -23.78 -2.79 -6.66
CA GLY A 46 -22.90 -3.01 -5.50
C GLY A 46 -21.57 -3.70 -5.83
N CYS A 47 -21.23 -4.75 -5.07
CA CYS A 47 -19.87 -5.28 -4.85
C CYS A 47 -18.93 -4.28 -4.16
N PHE A 48 -18.95 -3.01 -4.55
CA PHE A 48 -18.09 -1.94 -4.02
C PHE A 48 -18.77 -0.57 -4.20
N CYS A 49 -18.30 0.47 -3.50
CA CYS A 49 -18.80 1.84 -3.65
C CYS A 49 -18.28 2.57 -4.92
N GLY A 50 -17.27 2.01 -5.58
CA GLY A 50 -16.65 2.59 -6.77
C GLY A 50 -17.59 2.93 -7.94
N PRO A 51 -18.66 2.17 -8.26
CA PRO A 51 -19.62 2.55 -9.31
C PRO A 51 -20.34 3.86 -8.99
N LYS A 52 -20.86 4.01 -7.76
CA LYS A 52 -21.49 5.25 -7.29
C LYS A 52 -20.50 6.43 -7.27
N LEU A 53 -19.28 6.22 -6.78
CA LEU A 53 -18.22 7.24 -6.83
C LEU A 53 -17.90 7.65 -8.28
N SER A 54 -17.92 6.69 -9.21
CA SER A 54 -17.73 6.95 -10.65
C SER A 54 -18.90 7.71 -11.27
N PHE A 55 -20.15 7.41 -10.87
CA PHE A 55 -21.33 8.19 -11.29
C PHE A 55 -21.21 9.64 -10.82
N LYS A 56 -20.87 9.87 -9.53
CA LYS A 56 -20.62 11.22 -9.01
C LYS A 56 -19.50 11.92 -9.78
N ASN A 57 -18.39 11.24 -10.07
CA ASN A 57 -17.26 11.78 -10.81
C ASN A 57 -17.59 12.25 -12.25
N ILE A 58 -18.54 11.60 -12.93
CA ILE A 58 -18.99 12.02 -14.29
C ILE A 58 -20.20 12.98 -14.28
N GLY A 59 -20.63 13.45 -13.10
CA GLY A 59 -21.76 14.38 -12.93
C GLY A 59 -23.15 13.73 -12.97
N ARG A 60 -23.25 12.45 -12.58
CA ARG A 60 -24.45 11.60 -12.71
C ARG A 60 -24.83 10.84 -11.44
N GLY A 61 -24.28 11.19 -10.28
CA GLY A 61 -24.44 10.44 -9.02
C GLY A 61 -25.57 10.90 -8.10
N ALA A 62 -26.39 11.85 -8.54
CA ALA A 62 -27.42 12.52 -7.74
C ALA A 62 -28.53 11.61 -7.17
N GLU A 63 -28.87 10.51 -7.85
CA GLU A 63 -29.84 9.53 -7.34
C GLU A 63 -29.14 8.48 -6.47
N THR A 64 -29.62 8.26 -5.25
CA THR A 64 -29.11 7.15 -4.40
C THR A 64 -30.04 5.94 -4.38
N LEU A 65 -29.46 4.78 -4.62
CA LEU A 65 -30.12 3.48 -4.77
C LEU A 65 -29.53 2.46 -3.77
N PRO A 66 -30.18 1.31 -3.51
CA PRO A 66 -29.91 0.51 -2.31
C PRO A 66 -28.61 -0.30 -2.39
N PHE A 67 -27.91 -0.33 -3.52
CA PHE A 67 -26.61 -1.00 -3.64
C PHE A 67 -25.44 -0.03 -3.90
N ASP A 68 -25.67 1.29 -3.84
CA ASP A 68 -24.66 2.31 -4.14
C ASP A 68 -23.43 2.26 -3.21
N TRP A 69 -23.67 1.93 -1.93
CA TRP A 69 -22.70 2.03 -0.84
C TRP A 69 -22.49 0.70 -0.11
N MET A 70 -22.90 -0.41 -0.71
CA MET A 70 -22.86 -1.76 -0.15
C MET A 70 -21.98 -2.70 -0.95
N ARG A 71 -21.46 -3.74 -0.28
CA ARG A 71 -20.94 -4.92 -0.97
C ARG A 71 -22.06 -5.95 -1.12
N THR A 72 -22.12 -6.62 -2.25
CA THR A 72 -23.16 -7.59 -2.60
C THR A 72 -22.55 -8.77 -3.35
N ARG A 73 -22.92 -9.99 -2.95
CA ARG A 73 -22.71 -11.19 -3.75
C ARG A 73 -23.73 -11.28 -4.89
N HIS A 74 -23.45 -12.11 -5.88
CA HIS A 74 -24.42 -12.52 -6.89
C HIS A 74 -25.71 -13.09 -6.28
N GLU A 75 -25.54 -14.03 -5.34
CA GLU A 75 -26.64 -14.73 -4.66
C GLU A 75 -27.53 -13.74 -3.90
N GLY A 76 -26.94 -12.68 -3.34
CA GLY A 76 -27.66 -11.59 -2.70
C GLY A 76 -28.50 -10.78 -3.68
N LEU A 77 -27.91 -10.34 -4.81
CA LEU A 77 -28.64 -9.66 -5.86
C LEU A 77 -29.81 -10.50 -6.38
N VAL A 78 -29.57 -11.78 -6.66
CA VAL A 78 -30.59 -12.71 -7.14
C VAL A 78 -31.70 -12.93 -6.10
N HIS A 79 -31.36 -13.09 -4.81
CA HIS A 79 -32.32 -13.17 -3.70
C HIS A 79 -33.19 -11.91 -3.62
N PHE A 80 -32.61 -10.72 -3.59
CA PHE A 80 -33.36 -9.47 -3.49
C PHE A 80 -34.18 -9.15 -4.76
N LEU A 81 -33.66 -9.42 -5.95
CA LEU A 81 -34.39 -9.23 -7.22
C LEU A 81 -35.57 -10.20 -7.38
N ARG A 82 -35.48 -11.42 -6.85
CA ARG A 82 -36.55 -12.43 -6.87
C ARG A 82 -37.60 -12.20 -5.78
N ASN A 83 -37.18 -11.91 -4.56
CA ASN A 83 -38.08 -11.87 -3.40
C ASN A 83 -38.57 -10.45 -3.06
N GLY A 84 -37.86 -9.40 -3.49
CA GLY A 84 -38.24 -8.00 -3.29
C GLY A 84 -39.38 -7.49 -4.19
N TRP A 85 -40.44 -8.29 -4.40
CA TRP A 85 -41.65 -7.91 -5.16
C TRP A 85 -42.90 -7.74 -4.28
N ASP A 86 -42.97 -8.47 -3.16
CA ASP A 86 -44.10 -8.49 -2.24
C ASP A 86 -43.95 -7.37 -1.20
N GLU A 87 -44.92 -6.46 -1.08
CA GLU A 87 -44.87 -5.37 -0.09
C GLU A 87 -44.90 -5.87 1.37
N SER A 88 -45.28 -7.14 1.61
CA SER A 88 -45.37 -7.74 2.94
C SER A 88 -44.17 -8.62 3.36
N THR A 89 -43.30 -8.99 2.40
CA THR A 89 -42.04 -9.74 2.66
C THR A 89 -40.83 -9.14 1.93
N GLY A 90 -41.00 -7.94 1.38
CA GLY A 90 -40.09 -7.34 0.41
C GLY A 90 -38.73 -7.02 1.01
N TRP A 91 -37.70 -7.63 0.44
CA TRP A 91 -36.31 -7.47 0.88
C TRP A 91 -36.05 -8.00 2.31
N ASN A 92 -36.83 -9.00 2.77
CA ASN A 92 -36.45 -9.84 3.92
C ASN A 92 -34.99 -10.32 3.79
N GLY A 93 -34.20 -10.25 4.88
CA GLY A 93 -32.76 -10.49 4.83
C GLY A 93 -31.89 -9.30 4.42
N PHE A 94 -32.43 -8.12 4.10
CA PHE A 94 -31.61 -6.98 3.64
C PHE A 94 -30.96 -6.17 4.78
N PHE A 95 -31.59 -6.08 5.95
CA PHE A 95 -31.00 -5.44 7.14
C PHE A 95 -30.41 -6.46 8.13
N GLU A 96 -30.48 -7.75 7.81
CA GLU A 96 -29.97 -8.84 8.63
C GLU A 96 -28.47 -9.07 8.37
N PHE A 97 -27.70 -9.26 9.44
CA PHE A 97 -26.27 -9.54 9.40
C PHE A 97 -25.92 -10.65 10.41
N ASN A 98 -24.88 -11.43 10.10
CA ASN A 98 -24.36 -12.52 10.92
C ASN A 98 -23.15 -12.08 11.79
N SER A 99 -22.40 -11.04 11.40
CA SER A 99 -21.33 -10.49 12.24
C SER A 99 -21.19 -8.97 12.14
N LYS A 100 -20.68 -8.38 13.23
CA LYS A 100 -20.29 -6.96 13.35
C LYS A 100 -18.80 -6.89 13.69
N LYS A 101 -17.99 -6.25 12.85
CA LYS A 101 -16.52 -6.21 13.02
C LYS A 101 -15.95 -4.81 12.85
N VAL A 102 -15.14 -4.37 13.81
CA VAL A 102 -14.31 -3.16 13.66
C VAL A 102 -13.29 -3.40 12.56
N VAL A 103 -13.16 -2.45 11.63
CA VAL A 103 -12.30 -2.58 10.45
C VAL A 103 -10.85 -2.21 10.80
N PRO A 104 -9.86 -3.11 10.68
CA PRO A 104 -8.48 -2.83 11.07
C PRO A 104 -7.90 -1.60 10.35
N GLY A 105 -7.34 -0.67 11.13
CA GLY A 105 -6.64 0.53 10.64
C GLY A 105 -7.52 1.74 10.33
N VAL A 106 -8.84 1.66 10.44
CA VAL A 106 -9.77 2.79 10.20
C VAL A 106 -10.89 2.84 11.24
N SER A 107 -11.48 4.02 11.47
CA SER A 107 -12.59 4.22 12.42
C SER A 107 -13.95 3.77 11.85
N MET A 108 -14.02 2.56 11.29
CA MET A 108 -15.22 2.00 10.66
C MET A 108 -15.62 0.68 11.33
N THR A 109 -16.91 0.35 11.25
CA THR A 109 -17.44 -0.97 11.62
C THR A 109 -18.22 -1.53 10.44
N THR A 110 -17.92 -2.76 10.02
CA THR A 110 -18.66 -3.46 8.98
C THR A 110 -19.68 -4.43 9.59
N TYR A 111 -20.83 -4.53 8.94
CA TYR A 111 -21.92 -5.44 9.26
C TYR A 111 -22.10 -6.40 8.08
N ARG A 112 -21.92 -7.70 8.32
CA ARG A 112 -21.73 -8.69 7.26
C ARG A 112 -22.76 -9.80 7.35
N SER A 113 -23.38 -10.14 6.23
CA SER A 113 -24.16 -11.38 6.06
C SER A 113 -23.48 -12.27 5.02
N TYR A 114 -24.08 -13.43 4.74
CA TYR A 114 -23.73 -14.20 3.55
C TYR A 114 -23.97 -13.40 2.25
N TYR A 115 -25.11 -12.73 2.11
CA TYR A 115 -25.55 -12.12 0.85
C TYR A 115 -24.88 -10.77 0.54
N HIS A 116 -24.58 -9.97 1.56
CA HIS A 116 -24.19 -8.57 1.42
C HIS A 116 -23.39 -8.09 2.64
N SER A 117 -22.84 -6.88 2.59
CA SER A 117 -22.37 -6.18 3.79
C SER A 117 -22.46 -4.66 3.69
N PHE A 118 -22.71 -4.05 4.84
CA PHE A 118 -22.62 -2.61 5.05
C PHE A 118 -21.23 -2.26 5.58
N TRP A 119 -20.67 -1.15 5.08
CA TRP A 119 -19.34 -0.64 5.42
C TRP A 119 -19.38 0.82 5.84
N HIS A 120 -20.26 1.59 5.20
CA HIS A 120 -20.43 3.03 5.38
C HIS A 120 -21.71 3.40 6.17
N ASP A 121 -22.46 2.38 6.59
CA ASP A 121 -23.79 2.49 7.18
C ASP A 121 -23.97 1.48 8.33
N ASP A 122 -24.86 1.79 9.27
CA ASP A 122 -25.14 0.99 10.46
C ASP A 122 -26.58 0.45 10.43
N PRO A 123 -26.81 -0.85 10.09
CA PRO A 123 -28.14 -1.46 9.98
C PRO A 123 -28.85 -1.65 11.31
N THR A 124 -28.28 -1.21 12.44
CA THR A 124 -29.00 -1.09 13.71
C THR A 124 -29.66 0.29 13.91
N ASP A 125 -29.35 1.29 13.07
CA ASP A 125 -30.01 2.60 13.07
C ASP A 125 -31.39 2.57 12.36
N ALA A 126 -32.43 2.91 13.10
CA ALA A 126 -33.78 3.08 12.55
C ALA A 126 -33.85 4.21 11.50
N GLY A 127 -33.00 5.23 11.60
CA GLY A 127 -32.89 6.27 10.58
C GLY A 127 -32.41 5.71 9.25
N MET A 128 -31.40 4.83 9.25
CA MET A 128 -30.87 4.17 8.07
C MET A 128 -31.94 3.30 7.42
N HIS A 129 -32.71 2.53 8.20
CA HIS A 129 -33.83 1.73 7.68
C HIS A 129 -34.81 2.61 6.89
N GLU A 130 -35.20 3.77 7.45
CA GLU A 130 -36.08 4.72 6.79
C GLU A 130 -35.49 5.26 5.46
N ARG A 131 -34.18 5.55 5.42
CA ARG A 131 -33.45 6.00 4.23
C ARG A 131 -33.35 4.88 3.18
N TYR A 132 -33.01 3.66 3.58
CA TYR A 132 -32.85 2.52 2.67
C TYR A 132 -34.19 1.99 2.15
N LEU A 133 -35.27 2.00 2.92
CA LEU A 133 -36.62 1.70 2.41
C LEU A 133 -37.03 2.69 1.30
N ARG A 134 -36.62 3.96 1.37
CA ARG A 134 -36.76 4.90 0.24
C ARG A 134 -35.85 4.57 -0.95
N ARG A 135 -34.60 4.15 -0.71
CA ARG A 135 -33.65 3.71 -1.76
C ARG A 135 -34.23 2.46 -2.49
N ILE A 136 -34.73 1.48 -1.74
CA ILE A 136 -35.44 0.27 -2.22
C ILE A 136 -36.71 0.63 -3.00
N ASN A 137 -37.58 1.49 -2.46
CA ASN A 137 -38.81 1.85 -3.16
C ASN A 137 -38.55 2.62 -4.46
N ARG A 138 -37.46 3.40 -4.58
CA ARG A 138 -37.03 3.93 -5.89
C ARG A 138 -36.61 2.79 -6.82
N PHE A 139 -35.73 1.90 -6.37
CA PHE A 139 -35.24 0.76 -7.15
C PHE A 139 -36.38 -0.15 -7.66
N ASN A 140 -37.40 -0.41 -6.84
CA ASN A 140 -38.56 -1.21 -7.21
C ASN A 140 -39.43 -0.55 -8.31
N ASN A 141 -39.39 0.78 -8.43
CA ASN A 141 -40.18 1.55 -9.40
C ASN A 141 -39.40 1.92 -10.68
N ILE A 142 -38.23 1.33 -10.92
CA ILE A 142 -37.44 1.53 -12.14
C ILE A 142 -38.14 0.86 -13.33
N ASP A 143 -38.64 1.67 -14.28
CA ASP A 143 -39.15 1.22 -15.57
C ASP A 143 -38.06 1.27 -16.65
N ALA A 144 -37.74 0.10 -17.21
CA ALA A 144 -36.93 -0.10 -18.40
C ALA A 144 -37.75 -0.72 -19.56
N THR A 145 -39.08 -0.57 -19.55
CA THR A 145 -39.98 -0.99 -20.63
C THR A 145 -40.05 0.07 -21.74
N SER A 146 -39.96 1.35 -21.36
CA SER A 146 -40.16 2.50 -22.24
C SER A 146 -38.86 3.26 -22.62
N LYS A 147 -37.81 3.14 -21.79
CA LYS A 147 -36.51 3.79 -21.96
C LYS A 147 -35.37 2.86 -21.49
N PRO A 148 -34.13 3.05 -21.95
CA PRO A 148 -33.00 2.30 -21.44
C PRO A 148 -32.60 2.70 -20.02
N VAL A 149 -32.21 1.69 -19.23
CA VAL A 149 -31.64 1.84 -17.89
C VAL A 149 -30.34 1.05 -17.86
N LEU A 150 -29.24 1.69 -17.44
CA LEU A 150 -27.92 1.08 -17.34
C LEU A 150 -27.64 0.65 -15.90
N PHE A 151 -27.75 -0.65 -15.66
CA PHE A 151 -27.29 -1.31 -14.45
C PHE A 151 -25.78 -1.54 -14.54
N VAL A 152 -25.04 -1.28 -13.47
CA VAL A 152 -23.58 -1.41 -13.43
C VAL A 152 -23.17 -2.34 -12.30
N ARG A 153 -22.47 -3.41 -12.64
CA ARG A 153 -22.03 -4.47 -11.73
C ARG A 153 -20.52 -4.65 -11.85
N THR A 154 -19.77 -4.40 -10.79
CA THR A 154 -18.39 -4.88 -10.69
C THR A 154 -18.37 -6.31 -10.18
N VAL A 155 -17.49 -7.14 -10.72
CA VAL A 155 -17.46 -8.58 -10.48
C VAL A 155 -16.55 -8.91 -9.30
N PRO A 156 -17.07 -9.41 -8.16
CA PRO A 156 -16.25 -9.73 -6.98
C PRO A 156 -15.37 -10.95 -7.18
N THR A 157 -15.80 -11.92 -8.00
CA THR A 157 -15.03 -13.12 -8.35
C THR A 157 -15.28 -13.53 -9.80
N THR A 158 -14.30 -14.08 -10.52
CA THR A 158 -14.56 -14.63 -11.86
C THR A 158 -15.52 -15.83 -11.87
N GLN A 159 -15.81 -16.44 -10.72
CA GLN A 159 -16.84 -17.48 -10.62
C GLN A 159 -18.25 -16.91 -10.84
N GLU A 160 -18.50 -15.64 -10.49
CA GLU A 160 -19.79 -14.97 -10.73
C GLU A 160 -20.13 -14.88 -12.23
N LEU A 161 -19.13 -14.85 -13.12
CA LEU A 161 -19.34 -14.81 -14.58
C LEU A 161 -20.23 -15.95 -15.07
N LYS A 162 -20.20 -17.12 -14.41
CA LYS A 162 -21.03 -18.30 -14.75
C LYS A 162 -22.54 -18.06 -14.62
N VAL A 163 -22.94 -17.07 -13.83
CA VAL A 163 -24.34 -16.79 -13.45
C VAL A 163 -24.80 -15.38 -13.83
N VAL A 164 -23.91 -14.52 -14.37
CA VAL A 164 -24.30 -13.20 -14.93
C VAL A 164 -25.45 -13.27 -15.95
N PRO A 165 -25.55 -14.26 -16.86
CA PRO A 165 -26.72 -14.37 -17.75
C PRO A 165 -28.06 -14.49 -17.01
N GLU A 166 -28.10 -15.19 -15.86
CA GLU A 166 -29.29 -15.30 -15.01
C GLU A 166 -29.66 -13.93 -14.39
N LEU A 167 -28.66 -13.16 -13.95
CA LEU A 167 -28.87 -11.79 -13.47
C LEU A 167 -29.41 -10.87 -14.58
N LEU A 168 -28.90 -10.97 -15.80
CA LEU A 168 -29.39 -10.20 -16.94
C LEU A 168 -30.87 -10.53 -17.25
N GLU A 169 -31.21 -11.81 -17.31
CA GLU A 169 -32.61 -12.25 -17.48
C GLU A 169 -33.52 -11.73 -16.35
N LEU A 170 -33.05 -11.74 -15.10
CA LEU A 170 -33.81 -11.22 -13.96
C LEU A 170 -34.00 -9.70 -14.03
N LEU A 171 -32.99 -8.93 -14.45
CA LEU A 171 -33.10 -7.47 -14.65
C LEU A 171 -34.10 -7.14 -15.78
N ILE A 172 -33.99 -7.82 -16.93
CA ILE A 172 -34.90 -7.66 -18.07
C ILE A 172 -36.34 -8.04 -17.69
N LYS A 173 -36.52 -9.14 -16.94
CA LYS A 173 -37.83 -9.60 -16.47
C LYS A 173 -38.47 -8.69 -15.42
N ARG A 174 -37.65 -8.03 -14.58
CA ARG A 174 -38.13 -7.15 -13.50
C ARG A 174 -38.41 -5.71 -13.97
N HIS A 175 -37.49 -5.15 -14.74
CA HIS A 175 -37.53 -3.72 -15.11
C HIS A 175 -37.99 -3.50 -16.56
N GLY A 176 -37.75 -4.44 -17.46
CA GLY A 176 -38.20 -4.39 -18.85
C GLY A 176 -37.08 -4.62 -19.87
N LYS A 177 -37.48 -4.76 -21.13
CA LYS A 177 -36.63 -5.13 -22.28
C LYS A 177 -35.46 -4.18 -22.60
N HIS A 178 -35.44 -2.96 -22.05
CA HIS A 178 -34.35 -2.00 -22.20
C HIS A 178 -33.50 -1.87 -20.92
N ALA A 179 -33.62 -2.82 -19.98
CA ALA A 179 -32.60 -3.00 -18.95
C ALA A 179 -31.30 -3.47 -19.62
N CYS A 180 -30.23 -2.70 -19.48
CA CYS A 180 -28.91 -3.02 -20.01
C CYS A 180 -27.93 -3.17 -18.84
N LEU A 181 -26.95 -4.07 -18.97
CA LEU A 181 -25.95 -4.34 -17.94
C LEU A 181 -24.55 -3.99 -18.46
N LEU A 182 -23.83 -3.12 -17.73
CA LEU A 182 -22.38 -3.02 -17.80
C LEU A 182 -21.79 -3.90 -16.70
N LEU A 183 -21.09 -4.95 -17.12
CA LEU A 183 -20.35 -5.85 -16.25
C LEU A 183 -18.86 -5.50 -16.27
N ILE A 184 -18.31 -5.05 -15.15
CA ILE A 184 -16.90 -4.68 -15.04
C ILE A 184 -16.14 -5.81 -14.35
N ILE A 185 -15.07 -6.28 -14.98
CA ILE A 185 -14.17 -7.32 -14.45
C ILE A 185 -12.84 -6.63 -14.15
N ASP A 186 -12.47 -6.61 -12.87
CA ASP A 186 -11.33 -5.83 -12.36
C ASP A 186 -10.02 -6.64 -12.29
N PHE A 187 -8.91 -5.91 -12.18
CA PHE A 187 -7.54 -6.43 -12.04
C PHE A 187 -7.08 -7.34 -13.19
N GLN A 188 -7.62 -7.10 -14.38
CA GLN A 188 -7.34 -7.86 -15.60
C GLN A 188 -5.98 -7.48 -16.22
N LYS A 189 -5.42 -8.41 -16.99
CA LYS A 189 -4.08 -8.37 -17.60
C LYS A 189 -4.08 -8.94 -19.03
N THR A 190 -4.89 -9.96 -19.28
CA THR A 190 -5.06 -10.62 -20.57
C THR A 190 -5.93 -9.81 -21.53
N ALA A 191 -6.82 -8.96 -21.00
CA ALA A 191 -7.66 -8.04 -21.76
C ALA A 191 -7.88 -6.70 -21.02
N ASP A 192 -8.10 -5.64 -21.78
CA ASP A 192 -8.51 -4.30 -21.33
C ASP A 192 -9.55 -3.75 -22.32
N GLY A 193 -10.49 -2.94 -21.83
CA GLY A 193 -11.51 -2.29 -22.64
C GLY A 193 -12.86 -3.05 -22.75
N PRO A 194 -13.81 -2.48 -23.52
CA PRO A 194 -15.17 -2.99 -23.64
C PRO A 194 -15.28 -4.16 -24.64
N ALA A 195 -16.24 -5.03 -24.37
CA ALA A 195 -16.53 -6.26 -25.10
C ALA A 195 -18.04 -6.50 -25.22
N LEU A 196 -18.47 -6.99 -26.38
CA LEU A 196 -19.84 -7.47 -26.65
C LEU A 196 -19.83 -8.97 -26.96
N VAL A 197 -21.01 -9.59 -26.82
CA VAL A 197 -21.24 -11.03 -27.05
C VAL A 197 -22.34 -11.22 -28.07
N GLU A 198 -22.12 -12.08 -29.06
CA GLU A 198 -23.12 -12.35 -30.11
C GLU A 198 -24.43 -12.87 -29.49
N GLY A 199 -25.55 -12.25 -29.86
CA GLY A 199 -26.89 -12.61 -29.37
C GLY A 199 -27.24 -12.10 -27.97
N MET A 200 -26.42 -11.25 -27.34
CA MET A 200 -26.68 -10.67 -26.02
C MET A 200 -26.73 -9.14 -26.04
N ASP A 201 -27.62 -8.56 -26.85
CA ASP A 201 -27.75 -7.11 -27.11
C ASP A 201 -27.95 -6.22 -25.86
N ASN A 202 -28.28 -6.80 -24.70
CA ASN A 202 -28.51 -6.10 -23.43
C ASN A 202 -27.30 -6.11 -22.48
N ILE A 203 -26.11 -6.64 -22.85
CA ILE A 203 -24.91 -6.62 -22.00
C ILE A 203 -23.65 -6.11 -22.70
N MET A 204 -22.91 -5.26 -22.00
CA MET A 204 -21.50 -4.95 -22.28
C MET A 204 -20.64 -5.47 -21.13
N VAL A 205 -19.55 -6.15 -21.46
CA VAL A 205 -18.48 -6.49 -20.51
C VAL A 205 -17.36 -5.47 -20.66
N HIS A 206 -16.68 -5.12 -19.57
CA HIS A 206 -15.47 -4.29 -19.63
C HIS A 206 -14.38 -4.93 -18.76
N TYR A 207 -13.29 -5.32 -19.39
CA TYR A 207 -12.09 -5.78 -18.70
C TYR A 207 -11.32 -4.54 -18.22
N MET A 208 -10.87 -4.51 -16.97
CA MET A 208 -10.25 -3.33 -16.37
C MET A 208 -8.94 -3.67 -15.65
N PRO A 209 -7.79 -3.10 -16.04
CA PRO A 209 -6.54 -3.31 -15.36
C PRO A 209 -6.47 -2.57 -14.03
N GLY A 210 -5.74 -3.14 -13.07
CA GLY A 210 -5.63 -2.60 -11.70
C GLY A 210 -5.05 -1.17 -11.64
N SER A 211 -4.33 -0.73 -12.67
CA SER A 211 -3.82 0.65 -12.80
C SER A 211 -4.92 1.70 -12.83
N LYS A 212 -6.14 1.38 -13.28
CA LYS A 212 -7.29 2.31 -13.32
C LYS A 212 -7.82 2.64 -11.91
N HIS A 213 -7.53 1.82 -10.90
CA HIS A 213 -7.96 2.01 -9.51
C HIS A 213 -7.15 3.05 -8.72
N VAL A 214 -6.04 3.53 -9.29
CA VAL A 214 -5.22 4.60 -8.72
C VAL A 214 -5.11 5.78 -9.68
N ASN A 215 -4.98 6.99 -9.14
CA ASN A 215 -4.63 8.18 -9.92
C ASN A 215 -3.11 8.27 -10.13
N GLN A 216 -2.65 9.31 -10.83
CA GLN A 216 -1.23 9.56 -11.11
C GLN A 216 -0.37 9.78 -9.85
N GLU A 217 -0.98 10.05 -8.68
CA GLU A 217 -0.31 10.19 -7.38
C GLU A 217 -0.27 8.87 -6.57
N GLY A 218 -0.81 7.78 -7.12
CA GLY A 218 -0.99 6.50 -6.42
C GLY A 218 -2.14 6.48 -5.40
N LEU A 219 -3.04 7.47 -5.43
CA LEU A 219 -4.21 7.54 -4.53
C LEU A 219 -5.43 6.84 -5.16
N PRO A 220 -6.34 6.25 -4.37
CA PRO A 220 -7.54 5.60 -4.90
C PRO A 220 -8.39 6.52 -5.78
N ALA A 221 -8.68 6.08 -7.01
CA ALA A 221 -9.48 6.80 -7.99
C ALA A 221 -10.89 6.19 -8.13
N PRO A 222 -11.92 6.96 -8.56
CA PRO A 222 -13.21 6.43 -9.01
C PRO A 222 -13.07 5.85 -10.44
N PRO A 223 -12.89 4.53 -10.60
CA PRO A 223 -12.17 3.99 -11.76
C PRO A 223 -13.08 3.74 -12.98
N TYR A 224 -14.40 3.65 -12.77
CA TYR A 224 -15.33 3.16 -13.78
C TYR A 224 -15.92 4.27 -14.67
N GLY A 225 -15.52 5.53 -14.48
CA GLY A 225 -16.09 6.66 -15.23
C GLY A 225 -15.90 6.53 -16.76
N GLU A 226 -14.79 5.93 -17.19
CA GLU A 226 -14.52 5.61 -18.60
C GLU A 226 -15.46 4.51 -19.11
N ALA A 227 -15.52 3.36 -18.42
CA ALA A 227 -16.37 2.23 -18.77
C ALA A 227 -17.86 2.59 -18.81
N VAL A 228 -18.34 3.42 -17.86
CA VAL A 228 -19.72 3.91 -17.82
C VAL A 228 -20.05 4.81 -19.00
N ASN A 229 -19.14 5.70 -19.42
CA ASN A 229 -19.34 6.53 -20.61
C ASN A 229 -19.37 5.69 -21.90
N LEU A 230 -18.47 4.71 -22.04
CA LEU A 230 -18.47 3.78 -23.17
C LEU A 230 -19.77 2.96 -23.28
N ALA A 231 -20.33 2.54 -22.13
CA ALA A 231 -21.62 1.86 -22.09
C ALA A 231 -22.81 2.80 -22.39
N LEU A 232 -22.75 4.08 -21.97
CA LEU A 232 -23.75 5.09 -22.32
C LEU A 232 -23.75 5.37 -23.84
N ASP A 233 -22.56 5.53 -24.44
CA ASP A 233 -22.40 5.73 -25.89
C ASP A 233 -22.95 4.53 -26.70
N TRP A 234 -22.64 3.31 -26.25
CA TRP A 234 -23.18 2.08 -26.83
C TRP A 234 -24.71 2.01 -26.77
N ILE A 235 -25.33 2.36 -25.64
CA ILE A 235 -26.80 2.33 -25.46
C ILE A 235 -27.50 3.34 -26.39
N VAL A 236 -26.90 4.50 -26.67
CA VAL A 236 -27.46 5.46 -27.65
C VAL A 236 -27.07 5.14 -29.11
N GLY A 237 -26.36 4.03 -29.35
CA GLY A 237 -26.01 3.55 -30.68
C GLY A 237 -24.83 4.26 -31.34
N ARG A 238 -23.95 4.89 -30.56
CA ARG A 238 -22.72 5.50 -31.08
C ARG A 238 -21.64 4.43 -31.36
N PRO A 239 -20.71 4.68 -32.30
CA PRO A 239 -19.60 3.76 -32.55
C PRO A 239 -18.66 3.67 -31.33
N VAL A 240 -18.61 2.50 -30.71
CA VAL A 240 -17.64 2.16 -29.65
C VAL A 240 -16.69 1.09 -30.20
N SER A 241 -15.38 1.25 -29.95
CA SER A 241 -14.39 0.23 -30.31
C SER A 241 -14.43 -0.90 -29.28
N VAL A 242 -15.12 -1.99 -29.63
CA VAL A 242 -15.35 -3.15 -28.75
C VAL A 242 -14.66 -4.41 -29.25
N MET A 243 -14.23 -5.26 -28.32
CA MET A 243 -14.00 -6.68 -28.60
C MET A 243 -15.33 -7.37 -28.92
N GLN A 244 -15.30 -8.39 -29.77
CA GLN A 244 -16.46 -9.17 -30.17
C GLN A 244 -16.21 -10.65 -29.86
N PHE A 245 -17.18 -11.33 -29.26
CA PHE A 245 -17.07 -12.72 -28.86
C PHE A 245 -18.30 -13.53 -29.26
N ASP A 246 -18.09 -14.65 -29.96
CA ASP A 246 -19.10 -15.60 -30.46
C ASP A 246 -19.95 -16.28 -29.36
N GLY A 247 -19.68 -15.99 -28.07
CA GLY A 247 -20.43 -16.55 -26.95
C GLY A 247 -19.81 -16.28 -25.58
N TRP A 248 -20.67 -16.39 -24.55
CA TRP A 248 -20.31 -16.12 -23.14
C TRP A 248 -19.15 -16.96 -22.61
N ASP A 249 -19.01 -18.17 -23.14
CA ASP A 249 -17.94 -19.10 -22.82
C ASP A 249 -16.54 -18.54 -23.15
N THR A 250 -16.44 -17.62 -24.12
CA THR A 250 -15.18 -16.98 -24.49
C THR A 250 -14.89 -15.76 -23.61
N ILE A 251 -15.91 -15.02 -23.17
CA ILE A 251 -15.79 -13.98 -22.13
C ILE A 251 -15.13 -14.56 -20.86
N MET A 252 -15.63 -15.72 -20.39
CA MET A 252 -15.10 -16.39 -19.21
C MET A 252 -13.66 -16.89 -19.38
N LYS A 253 -13.25 -17.28 -20.59
CA LYS A 253 -11.87 -17.74 -20.91
C LYS A 253 -10.88 -16.60 -21.08
N CYS A 254 -11.37 -15.40 -21.40
CA CYS A 254 -10.57 -14.19 -21.54
C CYS A 254 -10.34 -13.46 -20.20
N ALA A 255 -11.14 -13.77 -19.17
CA ALA A 255 -11.05 -13.16 -17.86
C ALA A 255 -9.93 -13.78 -16.98
N ASP A 256 -9.03 -12.93 -16.48
CA ASP A 256 -8.01 -13.34 -15.51
C ASP A 256 -8.66 -13.64 -14.15
N PRO A 257 -8.28 -14.74 -13.47
CA PRO A 257 -8.79 -15.08 -12.15
C PRO A 257 -8.61 -13.95 -11.14
N THR A 258 -9.71 -13.53 -10.53
CA THR A 258 -9.74 -12.55 -9.44
C THR A 258 -10.83 -12.90 -8.44
N ASP A 259 -10.61 -12.53 -7.18
CA ASP A 259 -11.53 -12.67 -6.03
C ASP A 259 -11.59 -11.38 -5.18
N TRP A 260 -11.07 -10.26 -5.71
CA TRP A 260 -10.84 -9.00 -5.02
C TRP A 260 -12.06 -8.47 -4.24
N GLY A 261 -13.28 -8.66 -4.76
CA GLY A 261 -14.50 -8.13 -4.14
C GLY A 261 -14.93 -8.91 -2.90
N LEU A 262 -14.39 -10.11 -2.68
CA LEU A 262 -14.47 -10.83 -1.41
C LEU A 262 -13.61 -10.19 -0.32
N ASN A 263 -12.64 -9.35 -0.67
CA ASN A 263 -11.75 -8.66 0.27
C ASN A 263 -12.23 -7.23 0.55
N GLY A 264 -12.55 -6.97 1.82
CA GLY A 264 -12.99 -5.67 2.33
C GLY A 264 -11.85 -4.78 2.81
N LEU A 265 -12.19 -3.64 3.43
CA LEU A 265 -11.21 -2.75 4.04
C LEU A 265 -10.56 -3.44 5.27
N GLY A 266 -9.35 -2.98 5.62
CA GLY A 266 -8.53 -3.55 6.71
C GLY A 266 -7.95 -4.95 6.45
N GLY A 267 -8.48 -5.69 5.47
CA GLY A 267 -8.19 -7.12 5.24
C GLY A 267 -9.26 -8.07 5.79
N LEU A 268 -10.45 -7.57 6.16
CA LEU A 268 -11.58 -8.42 6.53
C LEU A 268 -12.29 -8.94 5.27
N TRP A 269 -12.78 -10.19 5.31
CA TRP A 269 -13.69 -10.71 4.28
C TRP A 269 -14.98 -9.87 4.18
N ALA A 270 -15.42 -9.59 2.96
CA ALA A 270 -16.60 -8.80 2.65
C ALA A 270 -17.93 -9.47 3.01
N PHE A 271 -17.96 -10.78 3.22
CA PHE A 271 -19.17 -11.57 3.45
C PHE A 271 -18.89 -12.69 4.46
N GLU A 272 -19.93 -13.31 4.98
CA GLU A 272 -19.80 -14.62 5.63
C GLU A 272 -19.65 -15.76 4.62
N PRO A 273 -18.99 -16.88 5.00
CA PRO A 273 -18.76 -18.02 4.11
C PRO A 273 -20.04 -18.81 3.79
N SER A 274 -21.04 -18.82 4.69
CA SER A 274 -22.29 -19.58 4.52
C SER A 274 -23.51 -18.85 5.09
N LEU A 275 -24.72 -19.25 4.71
CA LEU A 275 -25.97 -18.80 5.32
C LEU A 275 -26.05 -19.20 6.80
N ASP A 276 -25.67 -20.44 7.12
CA ASP A 276 -25.64 -21.00 8.47
C ASP A 276 -24.40 -20.58 9.28
N SER A 277 -23.70 -19.52 8.87
CA SER A 277 -22.61 -18.94 9.68
C SER A 277 -23.22 -18.40 10.98
N PRO A 278 -22.74 -18.85 12.15
CA PRO A 278 -23.33 -18.47 13.43
C PRO A 278 -23.27 -16.95 13.61
N GLU A 279 -24.19 -16.41 14.41
CA GLU A 279 -24.10 -15.02 14.83
C GLU A 279 -22.84 -14.87 15.69
N GLU A 280 -21.80 -14.27 15.11
CA GLU A 280 -20.62 -13.87 15.86
C GLU A 280 -20.99 -12.62 16.63
N GLU A 281 -21.13 -12.75 17.96
CA GLU A 281 -21.15 -11.59 18.84
C GLU A 281 -19.97 -10.67 18.46
N PRO A 282 -20.18 -9.33 18.45
CA PRO A 282 -19.12 -8.42 18.06
C PRO A 282 -17.91 -8.69 18.95
N LEU A 283 -16.80 -9.12 18.35
CA LEU A 283 -15.51 -9.22 19.05
C LEU A 283 -15.33 -7.90 19.80
N GLU A 284 -15.18 -7.96 21.13
CA GLU A 284 -14.97 -6.75 21.94
C GLU A 284 -13.92 -5.89 21.23
N PRO A 285 -14.24 -4.60 20.94
CA PRO A 285 -13.46 -3.80 20.00
C PRO A 285 -12.01 -3.85 20.43
N LEU A 286 -11.14 -4.42 19.56
CA LEU A 286 -9.76 -4.76 19.89
C LEU A 286 -9.14 -3.61 20.68
N PRO A 287 -8.71 -3.84 21.94
CA PRO A 287 -8.41 -2.76 22.87
C PRO A 287 -7.41 -1.80 22.22
N ASP A 288 -7.78 -0.51 22.17
CA ASP A 288 -7.38 0.50 21.17
C ASP A 288 -6.07 0.16 20.42
N PRO A 289 -6.09 0.04 19.08
CA PRO A 289 -5.12 -0.72 18.28
C PRO A 289 -3.66 -0.51 18.74
N LEU A 290 -3.18 -1.49 19.52
CA LEU A 290 -1.96 -1.47 20.35
C LEU A 290 -1.66 -0.08 20.96
N PRO A 291 -2.19 0.18 22.17
CA PRO A 291 -2.68 1.48 22.66
C PRO A 291 -1.82 2.63 22.15
N GLN A 292 -2.27 3.25 21.05
CA GLN A 292 -1.44 3.97 20.07
C GLN A 292 -0.20 4.53 20.74
N LEU A 293 0.94 3.86 20.55
CA LEU A 293 2.22 4.31 21.09
C LEU A 293 2.32 5.80 20.73
N PRO A 294 2.43 6.71 21.72
CA PRO A 294 2.41 8.13 21.43
C PRO A 294 3.49 8.47 20.40
N PRO A 295 3.45 9.65 19.76
CA PRO A 295 4.47 10.06 18.79
C PRO A 295 5.82 10.30 19.49
N LEU A 296 6.47 9.18 19.82
CA LEU A 296 7.72 8.98 20.51
C LEU A 296 8.80 8.77 19.45
N THR A 297 9.96 9.39 19.66
CA THR A 297 11.16 9.04 18.90
C THR A 297 11.63 7.63 19.26
N SER A 298 12.45 7.03 18.40
CA SER A 298 13.18 5.78 18.67
C SER A 298 13.85 5.74 20.06
N THR A 299 14.42 6.87 20.49
CA THR A 299 14.98 7.04 21.85
C THR A 299 13.92 6.93 22.95
N MET A 300 12.77 7.61 22.81
CA MET A 300 11.71 7.59 23.83
C MET A 300 10.94 6.26 23.88
N LEU A 301 10.84 5.55 22.75
CA LEU A 301 10.37 4.15 22.72
C LEU A 301 11.29 3.28 23.59
N THR A 302 12.60 3.38 23.38
CA THR A 302 13.61 2.62 24.14
C THR A 302 13.49 2.85 25.65
N GLU A 303 13.38 4.12 26.10
CA GLU A 303 13.15 4.45 27.52
C GLU A 303 11.85 3.91 28.12
N THR A 304 10.81 3.74 27.30
CA THR A 304 9.47 3.31 27.74
C THR A 304 9.44 1.80 28.00
N TRP A 305 10.06 1.01 27.11
CA TRP A 305 10.06 -0.46 27.20
C TRP A 305 11.09 -1.00 28.19
N ALA A 306 12.26 -0.34 28.34
CA ALA A 306 13.32 -0.74 29.28
C ALA A 306 12.97 -0.64 30.79
N ARG A 307 11.72 -0.30 31.14
CA ARG A 307 11.23 -0.16 32.53
C ARG A 307 10.29 -1.29 32.97
N LYS A 308 10.15 -2.36 32.20
CA LYS A 308 9.30 -3.52 32.53
C LYS A 308 10.04 -4.85 32.30
N ALA A 309 9.71 -5.80 33.18
CA ALA A 309 10.20 -7.17 33.26
C ALA A 309 11.69 -7.35 33.61
N VAL A 310 11.90 -8.10 34.69
CA VAL A 310 13.05 -8.99 34.88
C VAL A 310 12.40 -10.36 35.09
N ASP A 311 12.64 -11.29 34.18
CA ASP A 311 12.18 -12.69 34.25
C ASP A 311 13.38 -13.53 34.73
N GLU A 312 13.21 -14.31 35.80
CA GLU A 312 14.36 -15.02 36.42
C GLU A 312 14.78 -16.28 35.64
N ASP A 313 13.89 -16.87 34.82
CA ASP A 313 14.11 -18.10 34.05
C ASP A 313 14.86 -17.89 32.71
N ARG A 314 15.71 -16.86 32.60
CA ARG A 314 16.47 -16.61 31.36
C ARG A 314 17.63 -17.62 31.20
N PRO A 315 17.78 -18.31 30.05
CA PRO A 315 18.96 -19.14 29.81
C PRO A 315 20.24 -18.30 29.85
N ASN A 316 21.32 -18.82 30.43
CA ASN A 316 22.60 -18.12 30.44
C ASN A 316 23.21 -18.15 29.03
N VAL A 317 23.17 -17.00 28.38
CA VAL A 317 23.79 -16.72 27.08
C VAL A 317 24.56 -15.39 27.18
N ASP A 318 25.33 -15.23 28.27
CA ASP A 318 26.02 -13.96 28.62
C ASP A 318 27.00 -13.48 27.53
N ASP A 319 27.55 -14.40 26.72
CA ASP A 319 28.46 -14.13 25.59
C ASP A 319 27.75 -13.88 24.23
N MET A 320 26.41 -13.95 24.16
CA MET A 320 25.64 -13.83 22.92
C MET A 320 25.09 -12.42 22.68
N LYS A 321 25.12 -11.95 21.43
CA LYS A 321 24.46 -10.73 20.96
C LYS A 321 23.15 -11.09 20.26
N VAL A 322 22.10 -10.30 20.50
CA VAL A 322 20.81 -10.41 19.78
C VAL A 322 20.51 -9.09 19.08
N VAL A 323 20.30 -9.14 17.76
CA VAL A 323 20.30 -7.98 16.86
C VAL A 323 19.02 -7.94 16.04
N SER A 324 18.33 -6.78 15.99
CA SER A 324 17.21 -6.60 15.05
C SER A 324 17.72 -6.34 13.63
N LEU A 325 17.09 -6.98 12.64
CA LEU A 325 17.16 -6.61 11.21
C LEU A 325 15.85 -5.96 10.72
N GLY A 326 15.11 -5.32 11.64
CA GLY A 326 14.03 -4.39 11.36
C GLY A 326 12.75 -5.03 10.81
N SER A 327 12.16 -4.38 9.79
CA SER A 327 10.82 -4.63 9.23
C SER A 327 9.68 -4.27 10.19
N SER A 328 9.76 -4.66 11.46
CA SER A 328 8.81 -4.23 12.51
C SER A 328 9.53 -3.79 13.77
N GLY A 329 9.19 -2.59 14.28
CA GLY A 329 9.65 -2.10 15.58
C GLY A 329 9.20 -2.98 16.76
N LEU A 330 8.23 -3.89 16.55
CA LEU A 330 7.86 -4.91 17.54
C LEU A 330 9.00 -5.90 17.82
N VAL A 331 10.00 -6.04 16.93
CA VAL A 331 11.22 -6.82 17.18
C VAL A 331 12.03 -6.17 18.31
N LYS A 332 12.43 -4.90 18.19
CA LYS A 332 13.19 -4.22 19.26
C LYS A 332 12.35 -4.03 20.53
N ALA A 333 11.05 -3.73 20.41
CA ALA A 333 10.17 -3.65 21.57
C ALA A 333 10.11 -4.98 22.35
N SER A 334 10.01 -6.12 21.66
CA SER A 334 10.03 -7.44 22.31
C SER A 334 11.39 -7.74 22.96
N LEU A 335 12.52 -7.45 22.29
CA LEU A 335 13.86 -7.64 22.84
C LEU A 335 14.05 -6.82 24.13
N LEU A 336 13.72 -5.52 24.12
CA LEU A 336 13.80 -4.64 25.29
C LEU A 336 12.92 -5.15 26.44
N ALA A 337 11.70 -5.59 26.15
CA ALA A 337 10.77 -6.11 27.13
C ALA A 337 11.12 -7.51 27.67
N MET A 338 12.07 -8.21 27.05
CA MET A 338 12.68 -9.44 27.56
C MET A 338 13.96 -9.16 28.38
N GLY A 339 14.30 -7.88 28.61
CA GLY A 339 15.57 -7.50 29.24
C GLY A 339 16.79 -7.84 28.37
N ILE A 340 16.62 -8.07 27.07
CA ILE A 340 17.71 -8.31 26.13
C ILE A 340 18.28 -6.95 25.75
N ASP A 341 19.16 -6.44 26.62
CA ASP A 341 19.90 -5.21 26.41
C ASP A 341 20.88 -5.38 25.23
N SER A 342 20.46 -4.92 24.06
CA SER A 342 21.33 -4.70 22.92
C SER A 342 21.37 -3.20 22.61
N PRO A 343 22.54 -2.65 22.23
CA PRO A 343 22.66 -1.25 21.84
C PRO A 343 21.63 -0.90 20.73
N GLU A 344 21.31 0.37 20.60
CA GLU A 344 20.49 0.80 19.47
C GLU A 344 21.25 0.55 18.16
N LEU A 345 20.61 -0.06 17.17
CA LEU A 345 21.21 -0.45 15.89
C LEU A 345 20.36 0.05 14.71
N PRO A 346 20.93 0.18 13.49
CA PRO A 346 20.31 0.91 12.38
C PRO A 346 18.93 0.43 11.95
N PHE A 347 18.60 -0.85 12.20
CA PHE A 347 17.33 -1.44 11.80
C PHE A 347 16.29 -1.55 12.93
N ASP A 348 16.65 -1.25 14.20
CA ASP A 348 15.82 -1.52 15.38
C ASP A 348 14.40 -0.98 15.31
N TRP A 349 14.25 0.24 14.77
CA TRP A 349 12.99 0.98 14.66
C TRP A 349 12.62 1.32 13.21
N LEU A 350 13.25 0.63 12.23
CA LEU A 350 13.13 0.91 10.80
C LEU A 350 12.24 -0.15 10.11
N GLN A 351 11.26 0.30 9.33
CA GLN A 351 10.63 -0.59 8.36
C GLN A 351 11.59 -0.73 7.18
N ILE A 352 11.96 -1.96 6.83
CA ILE A 352 12.94 -2.24 5.77
C ILE A 352 12.69 -3.63 5.17
N SER A 353 12.67 -3.73 3.84
CA SER A 353 12.52 -4.98 3.11
C SER A 353 13.78 -5.85 3.20
N ASP A 354 13.65 -7.15 2.94
CA ASP A 354 14.79 -8.05 2.76
C ASP A 354 15.80 -7.49 1.75
N SER A 355 15.35 -7.02 0.58
CA SER A 355 16.16 -6.34 -0.43
C SER A 355 16.95 -5.16 0.15
N GLY A 356 16.36 -4.37 1.06
CA GLY A 356 17.03 -3.25 1.72
C GLY A 356 18.10 -3.70 2.72
N VAL A 357 17.81 -4.73 3.52
CA VAL A 357 18.78 -5.29 4.47
C VAL A 357 19.96 -5.91 3.71
N LEU A 358 19.69 -6.71 2.67
CA LEU A 358 20.69 -7.27 1.75
C LEU A 358 21.60 -6.19 1.17
N HIS A 359 21.01 -5.12 0.63
CA HIS A 359 21.75 -4.01 0.02
C HIS A 359 22.72 -3.33 1.00
N PHE A 360 22.26 -2.93 2.18
CA PHE A 360 23.13 -2.23 3.13
C PHE A 360 24.13 -3.15 3.86
N ILE A 361 23.81 -4.44 4.05
CA ILE A 361 24.76 -5.43 4.57
C ILE A 361 25.89 -5.70 3.56
N GLY A 362 25.55 -5.92 2.28
CA GLY A 362 26.50 -6.28 1.22
C GLY A 362 27.30 -5.11 0.64
N HIS A 363 26.65 -3.96 0.39
CA HIS A 363 27.26 -2.80 -0.27
C HIS A 363 27.63 -1.65 0.69
N GLY A 364 27.11 -1.68 1.92
CA GLY A 364 27.34 -0.65 2.94
C GLY A 364 26.37 0.54 2.86
N TRP A 365 26.37 1.35 3.93
CA TRP A 365 25.37 2.39 4.20
C TRP A 365 25.35 3.56 3.19
N GLU A 366 26.49 3.82 2.54
CA GLU A 366 26.64 4.89 1.54
C GLU A 366 26.29 4.42 0.11
N ALA A 367 25.94 3.15 -0.08
CA ALA A 367 25.59 2.61 -1.39
C ALA A 367 24.19 3.12 -1.83
N PRO A 368 24.06 3.72 -3.03
CA PRO A 368 22.80 4.29 -3.48
C PRO A 368 21.73 3.20 -3.62
N THR A 369 20.50 3.49 -3.18
CA THR A 369 19.38 2.52 -3.20
C THR A 369 18.80 2.26 -4.60
N ARG A 370 19.27 3.01 -5.61
CA ARG A 370 18.90 2.85 -7.02
C ARG A 370 20.06 3.27 -7.92
N GLU A 371 20.45 2.43 -8.86
CA GLU A 371 21.40 2.84 -9.91
C GLU A 371 20.72 3.79 -10.92
N GLY A 372 21.49 4.76 -11.43
CA GLY A 372 21.12 5.57 -12.60
C GLY A 372 20.11 6.71 -12.41
N LEU A 373 19.30 6.75 -11.34
CA LEU A 373 18.24 7.74 -11.16
C LEU A 373 18.24 8.44 -9.79
N GLY A 374 18.79 9.65 -9.76
CA GLY A 374 18.63 10.58 -8.63
C GLY A 374 17.21 11.15 -8.59
N ALA A 375 16.46 10.84 -7.54
CA ALA A 375 15.06 11.27 -7.40
C ALA A 375 14.94 12.75 -6.98
N GLY A 376 13.84 13.41 -7.37
CA GLY A 376 13.46 14.73 -6.86
C GLY A 376 14.27 15.93 -7.39
N GLY A 377 15.03 15.77 -8.48
CA GLY A 377 15.78 16.87 -9.11
C GLY A 377 17.10 17.23 -8.43
N GLN A 378 17.48 16.54 -7.35
CA GLN A 378 18.86 16.56 -6.86
C GLN A 378 19.78 15.93 -7.90
N ARG A 379 20.96 16.54 -8.12
CA ARG A 379 21.93 16.03 -9.10
C ARG A 379 22.47 14.66 -8.68
N PRO A 380 22.88 13.78 -9.60
CA PRO A 380 23.56 12.49 -9.31
C PRO A 380 24.95 12.60 -8.62
N SER A 381 25.21 13.68 -7.87
CA SER A 381 26.50 14.02 -7.27
C SER A 381 26.60 13.75 -5.76
N GLU A 382 25.49 13.41 -5.09
CA GLU A 382 25.48 13.26 -3.63
C GLU A 382 25.13 11.83 -3.19
N LYS A 383 25.95 11.32 -2.27
CA LYS A 383 25.78 10.03 -1.60
C LYS A 383 24.79 10.24 -0.46
N HIS A 384 23.62 9.65 -0.55
CA HIS A 384 22.66 9.67 0.57
C HIS A 384 22.31 8.24 1.03
N GLY A 385 22.23 7.25 0.13
CA GLY A 385 22.31 5.82 0.46
C GLY A 385 21.22 5.38 1.45
N PHE A 386 21.60 5.04 2.67
CA PHE A 386 20.64 4.74 3.75
C PHE A 386 19.71 5.93 4.09
N PHE A 387 20.09 7.17 3.76
CA PHE A 387 19.24 8.35 3.89
C PHE A 387 18.50 8.74 2.59
N ASP A 388 18.56 7.91 1.54
CA ASP A 388 17.74 8.08 0.33
C ASP A 388 16.24 7.94 0.69
N TYR A 389 15.43 8.94 0.42
CA TYR A 389 13.97 8.85 0.47
C TYR A 389 13.32 9.64 -0.68
N MET A 390 12.11 9.25 -1.05
CA MET A 390 11.39 9.79 -2.22
C MET A 390 10.13 10.54 -1.79
N THR A 391 9.32 9.96 -0.90
CA THR A 391 8.22 10.68 -0.25
C THR A 391 8.60 11.10 1.17
N ARG A 392 8.28 12.35 1.50
CA ARG A 392 8.22 12.88 2.87
C ARG A 392 6.82 13.47 3.14
N ARG A 393 6.00 12.81 3.97
CA ARG A 393 4.60 13.21 4.26
C ARG A 393 4.30 13.13 5.76
N SER A 394 3.50 14.05 6.28
CA SER A 394 2.97 13.97 7.65
C SER A 394 2.00 12.78 7.78
N VAL A 395 2.10 12.02 8.88
CA VAL A 395 1.25 10.84 9.12
C VAL A 395 -0.09 11.30 9.73
N PRO A 396 -1.25 11.03 9.07
CA PRO A 396 -2.57 11.49 9.52
C PRO A 396 -2.87 11.15 10.98
N GLY A 397 -3.45 12.10 11.71
CA GLY A 397 -3.80 11.96 13.12
C GLY A 397 -2.63 12.08 14.11
N THR A 398 -1.38 12.21 13.63
CA THR A 398 -0.18 12.28 14.47
C THR A 398 0.65 13.54 14.23
N SER A 399 1.70 13.73 15.03
CA SER A 399 2.77 14.72 14.78
C SER A 399 3.98 14.15 14.02
N LEU A 400 3.91 12.90 13.53
CA LEU A 400 5.01 12.21 12.87
C LEU A 400 5.11 12.59 11.38
N VAL A 401 6.31 12.44 10.83
CA VAL A 401 6.60 12.61 9.39
C VAL A 401 7.24 11.33 8.88
N MET A 402 6.55 10.64 7.98
CA MET A 402 7.05 9.48 7.26
C MET A 402 8.03 9.94 6.17
N CYS A 403 9.22 9.35 6.13
CA CYS A 403 10.17 9.47 5.01
C CYS A 403 10.47 8.07 4.47
N ARG A 404 10.17 7.78 3.19
CA ARG A 404 10.30 6.41 2.63
C ARG A 404 10.96 6.34 1.25
N SER A 405 11.61 5.22 0.97
CA SER A 405 12.17 4.81 -0.32
C SER A 405 11.50 3.51 -0.81
N TYR A 406 11.98 2.91 -1.90
CA TYR A 406 11.55 1.58 -2.35
C TYR A 406 11.95 0.44 -1.39
N VAL A 407 12.92 0.65 -0.49
CA VAL A 407 13.52 -0.43 0.32
C VAL A 407 13.40 -0.23 1.83
N HIS A 408 13.25 1.01 2.31
CA HIS A 408 13.17 1.31 3.75
C HIS A 408 12.31 2.55 4.03
N SER A 409 11.93 2.76 5.30
CA SER A 409 11.28 3.99 5.75
C SER A 409 11.46 4.32 7.23
N PHE A 410 11.57 5.63 7.46
CA PHE A 410 11.64 6.28 8.77
C PHE A 410 10.25 6.80 9.16
N TRP A 411 9.81 6.44 10.37
CA TRP A 411 8.50 6.82 10.92
C TRP A 411 8.59 7.65 12.20
N HIS A 412 9.66 7.42 12.98
CA HIS A 412 9.92 8.05 14.27
C HIS A 412 11.04 9.10 14.23
N ASP A 413 11.74 9.18 13.09
CA ASP A 413 12.93 9.97 12.86
C ASP A 413 12.85 10.65 11.48
N ASP A 414 13.45 11.83 11.34
CA ASP A 414 13.36 12.67 10.13
C ASP A 414 14.76 12.81 9.51
N PRO A 415 15.15 11.99 8.51
CA PRO A 415 16.50 11.96 7.93
C PRO A 415 16.92 13.25 7.21
N ALA A 416 16.03 14.24 7.08
CA ALA A 416 16.38 15.60 6.68
C ALA A 416 17.15 16.37 7.79
N LYS A 417 17.09 15.91 9.05
CA LYS A 417 17.70 16.57 10.21
C LYS A 417 19.15 16.12 10.44
N PRO A 418 20.12 17.04 10.60
CA PRO A 418 21.52 16.69 10.84
C PRO A 418 21.74 15.79 12.06
N GLU A 419 21.02 16.02 13.16
CA GLU A 419 21.13 15.23 14.39
C GLU A 419 20.60 13.79 14.25
N VAL A 420 19.65 13.56 13.33
CA VAL A 420 19.17 12.22 12.97
C VAL A 420 20.22 11.52 12.11
N ARG A 421 20.79 12.21 11.10
CA ARG A 421 21.89 11.64 10.30
C ARG A 421 23.08 11.27 11.19
N GLU A 422 23.51 12.17 12.08
CA GLU A 422 24.60 11.90 13.02
C GLU A 422 24.29 10.74 13.98
N LYS A 423 23.03 10.60 14.44
CA LYS A 423 22.58 9.42 15.20
C LYS A 423 22.83 8.15 14.39
N PHE A 424 22.26 8.04 13.19
CA PHE A 424 22.38 6.84 12.37
C PHE A 424 23.83 6.54 11.96
N THR A 425 24.68 7.54 11.68
CA THR A 425 26.13 7.33 11.44
C THR A 425 26.84 6.65 12.62
N ARG A 426 26.45 6.96 13.86
CA ARG A 426 26.97 6.26 15.05
C ARG A 426 26.42 4.82 15.13
N LEU A 427 25.15 4.59 14.79
CA LEU A 427 24.54 3.25 14.77
C LEU A 427 25.19 2.37 13.67
N PHE A 428 25.48 2.92 12.49
CA PHE A 428 26.22 2.24 11.41
C PHE A 428 27.57 1.73 11.92
N THR A 429 28.34 2.62 12.55
CA THR A 429 29.64 2.28 13.15
C THR A 429 29.49 1.16 14.16
N GLN A 430 28.49 1.22 15.05
CA GLN A 430 28.24 0.17 16.05
C GLN A 430 27.89 -1.18 15.41
N PHE A 431 27.09 -1.19 14.33
CA PHE A 431 26.77 -2.40 13.57
C PHE A 431 27.98 -2.98 12.84
N ASP A 432 28.89 -2.14 12.35
CA ASP A 432 30.14 -2.54 11.70
C ASP A 432 31.25 -2.95 12.71
N GLU A 433 31.21 -2.50 13.97
CA GLU A 433 32.07 -3.05 15.03
C GLU A 433 31.65 -4.47 15.43
N LEU A 434 30.35 -4.81 15.41
CA LEU A 434 29.87 -6.18 15.70
C LEU A 434 30.52 -7.23 14.78
N ALA A 435 30.80 -6.88 13.52
CA ALA A 435 31.49 -7.75 12.55
C ALA A 435 32.92 -8.14 12.97
N LYS A 436 33.53 -7.40 13.91
CA LYS A 436 34.90 -7.61 14.40
C LYS A 436 34.94 -8.46 15.68
N GLU A 437 33.80 -8.75 16.30
CA GLU A 437 33.71 -9.62 17.48
C GLU A 437 33.81 -11.11 17.09
N GLU A 438 35.00 -11.60 16.73
CA GLU A 438 35.25 -13.00 16.28
C GLU A 438 34.88 -14.14 17.27
N ARG A 439 34.32 -13.81 18.44
CA ARG A 439 34.05 -14.76 19.54
C ARG A 439 32.64 -14.70 20.11
N SER A 440 31.85 -13.69 19.76
CA SER A 440 30.46 -13.59 20.23
C SER A 440 29.53 -14.29 19.25
N LEU A 441 28.67 -15.14 19.77
CA LEU A 441 27.55 -15.72 19.03
C LEU A 441 26.54 -14.60 18.73
N LYS A 442 25.96 -14.55 17.53
CA LYS A 442 25.13 -13.43 17.07
C LYS A 442 23.82 -13.95 16.49
N LEU A 443 22.73 -13.83 17.26
CA LEU A 443 21.39 -14.12 16.78
C LEU A 443 20.78 -12.86 16.16
N PHE A 444 20.61 -12.86 14.84
CA PHE A 444 19.88 -11.84 14.11
C PHE A 444 18.38 -12.19 14.09
N VAL A 445 17.50 -11.21 14.30
CA VAL A 445 16.05 -11.39 14.38
C VAL A 445 15.34 -10.44 13.42
N ARG A 446 14.45 -10.98 12.57
CA ARG A 446 13.64 -10.22 11.61
C ARG A 446 12.22 -10.74 11.58
N SER A 447 11.22 -9.86 11.61
CA SER A 447 9.87 -10.21 11.12
C SER A 447 9.82 -10.03 9.61
N VAL A 448 9.39 -11.03 8.84
CA VAL A 448 9.36 -10.89 7.37
C VAL A 448 8.37 -9.81 6.94
N ALA A 449 8.70 -9.00 5.94
CA ALA A 449 7.77 -7.97 5.45
C ALA A 449 6.64 -8.57 4.59
N THR A 450 6.97 -9.64 3.84
CA THR A 450 6.03 -10.50 3.11
C THR A 450 6.38 -11.97 3.30
N SER A 451 5.45 -12.88 3.02
CA SER A 451 5.76 -14.33 3.01
C SER A 451 6.82 -14.71 1.98
N SER A 452 6.94 -13.97 0.87
CA SER A 452 7.91 -14.24 -0.19
C SER A 452 9.37 -13.94 0.19
N GLU A 453 9.64 -13.23 1.30
CA GLU A 453 11.02 -13.12 1.83
C GLU A 453 11.57 -14.51 2.23
N LEU A 454 10.70 -15.49 2.56
CA LEU A 454 11.13 -16.84 2.90
C LEU A 454 11.78 -17.58 1.71
N GLY A 455 11.32 -17.33 0.47
CA GLY A 455 11.95 -17.85 -0.74
C GLY A 455 13.39 -17.36 -0.94
N ARG A 456 13.73 -16.21 -0.34
CA ARG A 456 15.05 -15.53 -0.39
C ARG A 456 15.81 -15.56 0.93
N ALA A 457 15.39 -16.39 1.89
CA ALA A 457 16.03 -16.44 3.21
C ALA A 457 17.52 -16.87 3.14
N HIS A 458 17.91 -17.64 2.12
CA HIS A 458 19.33 -17.95 1.84
C HIS A 458 20.16 -16.71 1.51
N ASP A 459 19.69 -15.82 0.63
CA ASP A 459 20.40 -14.57 0.30
C ASP A 459 20.74 -13.78 1.57
N LEU A 460 19.78 -13.70 2.49
CA LEU A 460 19.93 -12.96 3.74
C LEU A 460 20.86 -13.69 4.74
N MET A 461 20.79 -15.01 4.82
CA MET A 461 21.71 -15.81 5.63
C MET A 461 23.14 -15.72 5.10
N GLU A 462 23.35 -15.82 3.79
CA GLU A 462 24.66 -15.66 3.15
C GLU A 462 25.23 -14.25 3.37
N ALA A 463 24.43 -13.20 3.19
CA ALA A 463 24.87 -11.82 3.45
C ALA A 463 25.25 -11.58 4.92
N VAL A 464 24.46 -12.11 5.85
CA VAL A 464 24.72 -12.06 7.30
C VAL A 464 26.01 -12.83 7.65
N THR A 465 26.16 -14.08 7.20
CA THR A 465 27.34 -14.91 7.46
C THR A 465 28.60 -14.37 6.75
N ALA A 466 28.47 -13.70 5.59
CA ALA A 466 29.57 -13.03 4.92
C ALA A 466 30.08 -11.78 5.70
N LYS A 467 29.17 -11.02 6.33
CA LYS A 467 29.53 -9.82 7.11
C LYS A 467 29.97 -10.14 8.55
N PHE A 468 29.37 -11.15 9.19
CA PHE A 468 29.54 -11.44 10.62
C PHE A 468 30.25 -12.77 10.94
N GLY A 469 30.56 -13.56 9.91
CA GLY A 469 31.23 -14.85 10.03
C GLY A 469 30.31 -15.98 10.53
N LYS A 470 30.88 -17.19 10.65
CA LYS A 470 30.19 -18.44 11.01
C LYS A 470 29.70 -18.53 12.47
N GLN A 471 29.59 -17.40 13.16
CA GLN A 471 28.97 -17.28 14.48
C GLN A 471 27.69 -16.42 14.41
N ALA A 472 27.20 -16.14 13.20
CA ALA A 472 25.87 -15.60 12.98
C ALA A 472 24.85 -16.73 12.86
N ALA A 473 23.66 -16.52 13.42
CA ALA A 473 22.46 -17.31 13.21
C ALA A 473 21.29 -16.36 12.96
N LEU A 474 20.27 -16.79 12.20
CA LEU A 474 19.14 -15.95 11.81
C LEU A 474 17.81 -16.55 12.25
N LEU A 475 16.99 -15.74 12.92
CA LEU A 475 15.57 -15.98 13.17
C LEU A 475 14.73 -15.12 12.22
N LEU A 476 13.95 -15.76 11.35
CA LEU A 476 12.88 -15.12 10.59
C LEU A 476 11.53 -15.43 11.23
N ILE A 477 10.73 -14.41 11.56
CA ILE A 477 9.38 -14.56 12.09
C ILE A 477 8.39 -14.33 10.94
N CYS A 478 7.69 -15.40 10.53
CA CYS A 478 6.59 -15.31 9.56
C CYS A 478 5.29 -15.06 10.32
N ASP A 479 4.67 -13.91 10.08
CA ASP A 479 3.64 -13.35 10.97
C ASP A 479 2.21 -13.57 10.43
N PHE A 480 1.22 -13.65 11.33
CA PHE A 480 -0.21 -13.91 11.05
C PHE A 480 -0.52 -15.29 10.41
N GLN A 481 0.17 -16.34 10.83
CA GLN A 481 0.12 -17.69 10.28
C GLN A 481 -0.86 -18.59 11.05
N SER A 482 -1.92 -19.09 10.42
CA SER A 482 -2.95 -19.94 11.05
C SER A 482 -2.79 -21.43 10.72
N LYS A 483 -2.42 -21.76 9.47
CA LYS A 483 -2.25 -23.14 8.98
C LYS A 483 -1.02 -23.86 9.53
N VAL A 484 0.06 -23.11 9.72
CA VAL A 484 1.38 -23.59 10.15
C VAL A 484 1.83 -22.70 11.29
N GLN A 485 2.38 -23.30 12.35
CA GLN A 485 2.79 -22.59 13.55
C GLN A 485 4.04 -23.23 14.15
N GLY A 486 4.90 -22.43 14.80
CA GLY A 486 6.10 -22.92 15.47
C GLY A 486 7.37 -22.83 14.62
N PRO A 487 8.49 -23.37 15.15
CA PRO A 487 9.81 -23.26 14.55
C PRO A 487 10.02 -24.30 13.44
N HIS A 488 10.69 -23.89 12.37
CA HIS A 488 11.02 -24.67 11.19
C HIS A 488 12.47 -24.39 10.77
N MET A 489 13.12 -25.37 10.15
CA MET A 489 14.45 -25.25 9.53
C MET A 489 14.39 -25.61 8.04
N VAL A 490 15.45 -25.28 7.29
CA VAL A 490 15.61 -25.64 5.87
C VAL A 490 16.92 -26.42 5.71
N ASP A 491 16.89 -27.61 5.12
CA ASP A 491 18.10 -28.39 4.82
C ASP A 491 18.92 -27.69 3.71
N PRO A 492 20.25 -27.44 3.85
CA PRO A 492 21.18 -27.76 4.96
C PRO A 492 21.58 -26.53 5.82
N TYR A 493 20.69 -25.56 6.00
CA TYR A 493 20.96 -24.30 6.70
C TYR A 493 20.76 -24.46 8.22
N GLU A 494 21.72 -25.12 8.87
CA GLU A 494 21.76 -25.31 10.33
C GLU A 494 21.82 -23.99 11.13
N ASP A 495 22.12 -22.87 10.47
CA ASP A 495 22.24 -21.51 11.01
C ASP A 495 21.00 -20.61 10.78
N LEU A 496 19.91 -21.16 10.24
CA LEU A 496 18.64 -20.45 9.98
C LEU A 496 17.44 -21.15 10.64
N LEU A 497 16.70 -20.39 11.45
CA LEU A 497 15.42 -20.78 12.03
C LEU A 497 14.30 -19.86 11.53
N VAL A 498 13.15 -20.44 11.17
CA VAL A 498 11.97 -19.73 10.70
C VAL A 498 10.82 -20.05 11.63
N TYR A 499 10.16 -19.04 12.20
CA TYR A 499 9.07 -19.23 13.16
C TYR A 499 7.75 -18.73 12.57
N PHE A 500 6.81 -19.64 12.34
CA PHE A 500 5.44 -19.29 11.93
C PHE A 500 4.63 -18.90 13.17
N LEU A 501 4.16 -17.65 13.23
CA LEU A 501 3.51 -17.07 14.40
C LEU A 501 2.04 -16.77 14.13
N GLU A 502 1.15 -17.31 14.97
CA GLU A 502 -0.28 -17.03 14.89
C GLU A 502 -0.61 -15.57 15.21
N GLY A 503 -1.51 -14.97 14.44
CA GLY A 503 -1.96 -13.58 14.66
C GLY A 503 -2.61 -13.33 16.02
N SER A 504 -2.95 -14.39 16.77
CA SER A 504 -3.40 -14.29 18.17
C SER A 504 -2.32 -13.74 19.12
N ALA A 505 -1.03 -13.93 18.80
CA ALA A 505 0.09 -13.46 19.60
C ALA A 505 0.12 -11.93 19.73
N HIS A 506 -0.43 -11.19 18.76
CA HIS A 506 -0.55 -9.72 18.80
C HIS A 506 -1.61 -9.21 19.79
N LYS A 507 -2.29 -10.10 20.51
CA LYS A 507 -3.05 -9.78 21.73
C LYS A 507 -2.15 -9.62 22.95
N GLU A 508 -0.94 -10.17 22.91
CA GLU A 508 0.08 -9.94 23.93
C GLU A 508 0.84 -8.63 23.65
N ALA A 509 1.40 -8.02 24.70
CA ALA A 509 2.20 -6.80 24.54
C ALA A 509 3.55 -7.02 23.83
N ILE A 510 3.96 -8.28 23.67
CA ILE A 510 5.30 -8.70 23.22
C ILE A 510 5.20 -9.94 22.29
N PRO A 511 4.51 -9.83 21.14
CA PRO A 511 4.15 -10.99 20.29
C PRO A 511 5.33 -11.89 19.92
N TYR A 512 6.54 -11.32 19.83
CA TYR A 512 7.73 -12.05 19.43
C TYR A 512 8.50 -12.72 20.58
N LYS A 513 8.05 -12.63 21.85
CA LYS A 513 8.71 -13.32 22.99
C LYS A 513 8.90 -14.82 22.73
N LYS A 514 7.85 -15.50 22.27
CA LYS A 514 7.86 -16.95 22.01
C LYS A 514 8.79 -17.35 20.84
N PRO A 515 8.75 -16.71 19.65
CA PRO A 515 9.77 -16.88 18.61
C PRO A 515 11.20 -16.65 19.08
N ILE A 516 11.45 -15.56 19.82
CA ILE A 516 12.79 -15.19 20.27
C ILE A 516 13.32 -16.23 21.26
N LEU A 517 12.53 -16.63 22.28
CA LEU A 517 12.94 -17.69 23.21
C LEU A 517 13.31 -18.99 22.49
N ALA A 518 12.49 -19.46 21.56
CA ALA A 518 12.78 -20.68 20.80
C ALA A 518 14.11 -20.59 20.03
N ALA A 519 14.46 -19.42 19.48
CA ALA A 519 15.75 -19.21 18.84
C ALA A 519 16.92 -19.09 19.83
N LEU A 520 16.72 -18.52 21.03
CA LEU A 520 17.74 -18.51 22.09
C LEU A 520 18.06 -19.95 22.54
N ASP A 521 17.05 -20.79 22.73
CA ASP A 521 17.19 -22.19 23.15
C ASP A 521 17.89 -23.03 22.06
N TRP A 522 17.49 -22.87 20.80
CA TRP A 522 18.13 -23.49 19.62
C TRP A 522 19.62 -23.09 19.49
N VAL A 523 19.94 -21.80 19.55
CA VAL A 523 21.33 -21.30 19.47
C VAL A 523 22.17 -21.71 20.69
N ALA A 524 21.54 -21.92 21.86
CA ALA A 524 22.18 -22.51 23.04
C ALA A 524 22.38 -24.04 22.95
N GLY A 525 21.93 -24.68 21.87
CA GLY A 525 22.06 -26.13 21.65
C GLY A 525 21.06 -26.97 22.46
N MET A 526 19.93 -26.41 22.89
CA MET A 526 18.85 -27.16 23.53
C MET A 526 18.01 -27.93 22.49
N GLU A 527 17.34 -28.99 22.93
CA GLU A 527 16.48 -29.82 22.08
C GLU A 527 15.17 -29.08 21.75
N LEU A 528 15.13 -28.45 20.57
CA LEU A 528 13.93 -27.82 20.02
C LEU A 528 13.23 -28.78 19.05
N GLN A 529 11.92 -28.98 19.22
CA GLN A 529 11.09 -29.66 18.21
C GLN A 529 10.88 -28.71 17.03
N VAL A 530 11.50 -29.02 15.90
CA VAL A 530 11.43 -28.27 14.64
C VAL A 530 10.90 -29.15 13.51
N ASP A 531 10.08 -28.59 12.64
CA ASP A 531 9.78 -29.18 11.33
C ASP A 531 10.87 -28.79 10.32
N VAL A 532 11.07 -29.58 9.27
CA VAL A 532 12.13 -29.35 8.27
C VAL A 532 11.55 -29.26 6.87
N ALA A 533 11.75 -28.13 6.21
CA ALA A 533 11.46 -27.94 4.79
C ALA A 533 12.63 -28.41 3.92
N SER A 534 12.33 -28.99 2.74
CA SER A 534 13.34 -29.48 1.80
C SER A 534 14.17 -28.38 1.13
N ASP A 535 13.60 -27.17 1.05
CA ASP A 535 14.14 -26.01 0.37
C ASP A 535 13.29 -24.76 0.69
N PHE A 536 13.76 -23.58 0.29
CA PHE A 536 13.09 -22.31 0.55
C PHE A 536 11.75 -22.13 -0.15
N LYS A 537 11.51 -22.83 -1.27
CA LYS A 537 10.23 -22.77 -1.98
C LYS A 537 9.19 -23.67 -1.32
N ALA A 538 9.60 -24.81 -0.76
CA ALA A 538 8.77 -25.60 0.14
C ALA A 538 8.42 -24.80 1.41
N LEU A 539 9.38 -24.10 2.01
CA LEU A 539 9.16 -23.20 3.14
C LEU A 539 8.19 -22.05 2.82
N GLU A 540 8.38 -21.35 1.69
CA GLU A 540 7.47 -20.30 1.22
C GLU A 540 6.05 -20.85 0.99
N ALA A 541 5.92 -22.07 0.45
CA ALA A 541 4.64 -22.72 0.21
C ALA A 541 3.91 -23.19 1.48
N LEU A 542 4.58 -23.25 2.65
CA LEU A 542 3.94 -23.43 3.95
C LEU A 542 3.32 -22.13 4.47
N ALA A 543 3.80 -20.97 4.01
CA ALA A 543 3.35 -19.68 4.49
C ALA A 543 1.99 -19.26 3.92
N GLU A 544 1.17 -18.67 4.78
CA GLU A 544 0.01 -17.90 4.35
C GLU A 544 0.45 -16.49 3.91
N PRO A 545 -0.10 -15.95 2.81
CA PRO A 545 0.25 -14.62 2.32
C PRO A 545 0.10 -13.53 3.37
N THR A 546 1.23 -13.04 3.87
CA THR A 546 1.31 -11.89 4.76
C THR A 546 1.94 -10.71 4.03
N LEU A 547 1.47 -9.51 4.35
CA LEU A 547 1.95 -8.22 3.82
C LEU A 547 2.14 -7.22 4.99
N TRP A 548 2.35 -7.73 6.21
CA TRP A 548 2.29 -6.91 7.42
C TRP A 548 3.38 -5.84 7.48
N GLY A 549 4.63 -6.20 7.17
CA GLY A 549 5.73 -5.24 7.09
C GLY A 549 5.68 -4.31 5.87
N LEU A 550 4.69 -4.46 4.98
CA LEU A 550 4.38 -3.47 3.94
C LEU A 550 3.41 -2.37 4.45
N ARG A 551 2.85 -2.50 5.66
CA ARG A 551 1.93 -1.50 6.24
C ARG A 551 2.66 -0.61 7.24
N GLY A 552 2.53 0.70 7.05
CA GLY A 552 3.04 1.74 7.94
C GLY A 552 1.94 2.42 8.76
N LEU A 553 2.31 3.47 9.49
CA LEU A 553 1.37 4.24 10.32
C LEU A 553 0.39 5.06 9.47
N GLY A 554 -0.81 5.28 9.99
CA GLY A 554 -1.83 6.11 9.33
C GLY A 554 -2.41 5.53 8.03
N GLY A 555 -2.22 4.23 7.77
CA GLY A 555 -2.72 3.55 6.57
C GLY A 555 -1.86 3.72 5.31
N PHE A 556 -0.68 4.33 5.42
CA PHE A 556 0.29 4.41 4.33
C PHE A 556 1.08 3.10 4.17
N ASN A 557 1.55 2.80 2.95
CA ASN A 557 2.51 1.72 2.72
C ASN A 557 3.89 2.05 3.33
N ALA A 558 4.57 1.03 3.85
CA ALA A 558 5.93 1.09 4.38
C ALA A 558 6.92 1.65 3.36
N PHE A 559 6.83 1.22 2.12
CA PHE A 559 7.76 1.58 1.04
C PHE A 559 7.03 2.34 -0.07
N GLU A 560 7.79 2.98 -0.94
CA GLU A 560 7.26 3.29 -2.27
C GLU A 560 6.95 1.99 -2.99
N MET A 561 5.80 1.96 -3.67
CA MET A 561 5.62 0.98 -4.75
C MET A 561 6.67 1.32 -5.82
N LEU A 562 7.44 0.32 -6.28
CA LEU A 562 8.09 0.47 -7.57
C LEU A 562 7.00 0.86 -8.58
N PRO A 563 7.24 1.83 -9.49
CA PRO A 563 6.41 1.90 -10.68
C PRO A 563 6.43 0.51 -11.34
N PRO A 564 5.35 0.06 -11.99
CA PRO A 564 5.42 -1.15 -12.80
C PRO A 564 6.58 -1.02 -13.78
N ASP A 565 7.23 -2.15 -14.11
CA ASP A 565 8.28 -2.22 -15.12
C ASP A 565 7.68 -2.02 -16.52
N ASP A 566 7.23 -0.79 -16.78
CA ASP A 566 6.72 -0.25 -18.03
C ASP A 566 7.93 0.27 -18.82
N ASP A 567 8.25 -0.41 -19.91
CA ASP A 567 9.35 -0.07 -20.82
C ASP A 567 9.04 1.15 -21.73
N GLY A 568 7.90 1.81 -21.52
CA GLY A 568 7.57 3.11 -22.10
C GLY A 568 8.40 4.29 -21.57
N GLU A 569 8.66 5.28 -22.43
CA GLU A 569 9.34 6.53 -22.04
C GLU A 569 8.53 7.32 -21.00
N TRP A 570 9.03 7.40 -19.76
CA TRP A 570 8.41 8.17 -18.68
C TRP A 570 8.24 9.65 -19.07
N GLN A 571 6.99 10.14 -19.03
CA GLN A 571 6.63 11.53 -19.28
C GLN A 571 6.27 12.22 -17.95
N PRO A 572 6.89 13.37 -17.59
CA PRO A 572 6.61 14.07 -16.35
C PRO A 572 5.19 14.65 -16.28
N GLY A 573 4.59 14.62 -15.09
CA GLY A 573 3.20 15.02 -14.86
C GLY A 573 2.97 16.54 -14.76
N PRO A 574 1.72 17.02 -14.89
CA PRO A 574 1.41 18.46 -14.89
C PRO A 574 1.80 19.22 -13.60
N GLU A 575 1.87 18.53 -12.46
CA GLU A 575 2.28 19.12 -11.18
C GLU A 575 3.80 19.35 -11.08
N GLU A 576 4.60 18.68 -11.93
CA GLU A 576 6.06 18.85 -12.00
C GLU A 576 6.49 20.20 -12.59
N LYS A 577 5.55 21.11 -12.85
CA LYS A 577 5.85 22.49 -13.22
C LYS A 577 6.82 23.16 -12.23
N TRP A 578 6.76 22.84 -10.94
CA TRP A 578 7.72 23.39 -9.97
C TRP A 578 9.16 22.89 -10.20
N LEU A 579 9.37 21.69 -10.74
CA LEU A 579 10.70 21.20 -11.16
C LEU A 579 11.19 21.97 -12.40
N VAL A 580 10.29 22.33 -13.32
CA VAL A 580 10.62 23.18 -14.47
C VAL A 580 10.95 24.61 -14.03
N ASP A 581 10.12 25.20 -13.16
CA ASP A 581 10.33 26.54 -12.61
C ASP A 581 11.63 26.60 -11.78
N ALA A 582 11.92 25.61 -10.94
CA ALA A 582 13.16 25.51 -10.15
C ALA A 582 14.41 25.24 -11.02
N LYS A 583 14.27 24.49 -12.12
CA LYS A 583 15.34 24.34 -13.11
C LYS A 583 15.63 25.66 -13.82
N ILE A 584 14.60 26.42 -14.18
CA ILE A 584 14.73 27.78 -14.73
C ILE A 584 15.39 28.72 -13.71
N GLU A 585 15.06 28.61 -12.42
CA GLU A 585 15.71 29.39 -11.35
C GLU A 585 17.21 29.04 -11.23
N ALA A 586 17.56 27.76 -11.17
CA ALA A 586 18.95 27.31 -11.15
C ALA A 586 19.74 27.69 -12.43
N ASP A 587 19.13 27.61 -13.61
CA ASP A 587 19.76 28.04 -14.87
C ASP A 587 19.95 29.57 -14.90
N ASN A 588 19.03 30.35 -14.30
CA ASN A 588 19.19 31.79 -14.12
C ASN A 588 20.33 32.13 -13.15
N ASP A 589 20.47 31.42 -12.03
CA ASP A 589 21.57 31.63 -11.07
C ASP A 589 22.94 31.28 -11.68
N ASN A 590 23.04 30.18 -12.45
CA ASN A 590 24.26 29.87 -13.19
C ASN A 590 24.59 30.95 -14.23
N ASN A 591 23.58 31.42 -15.00
CA ASN A 591 23.74 32.54 -15.93
C ASN A 591 24.10 33.86 -15.22
N ALA A 592 23.66 34.08 -13.98
CA ALA A 592 24.00 35.24 -13.18
C ALA A 592 25.45 35.15 -12.67
N ALA A 593 25.89 33.97 -12.22
CA ALA A 593 27.28 33.72 -11.84
C ALA A 593 28.24 33.89 -13.03
N GLU A 594 27.90 33.35 -14.21
CA GLU A 594 28.71 33.53 -15.43
C GLU A 594 28.75 35.00 -15.88
N LYS A 595 27.62 35.73 -15.84
CA LYS A 595 27.61 37.18 -16.13
C LYS A 595 28.37 38.00 -15.10
N TRP A 596 28.36 37.59 -13.83
CA TRP A 596 29.13 38.23 -12.77
C TRP A 596 30.64 38.03 -13.01
N LEU A 597 31.08 36.80 -13.28
CA LEU A 597 32.46 36.49 -13.67
C LEU A 597 32.88 37.23 -14.95
N ALA A 598 32.02 37.27 -15.98
CA ALA A 598 32.29 37.98 -17.22
C ALA A 598 32.28 39.52 -17.09
N SER A 599 31.71 40.07 -16.00
CA SER A 599 31.76 41.51 -15.74
C SER A 599 33.09 41.99 -15.14
N PHE A 600 33.95 41.07 -14.68
CA PHE A 600 35.34 41.37 -14.33
C PHE A 600 36.22 41.48 -15.59
N SER A 601 36.24 42.67 -16.19
CA SER A 601 37.28 43.08 -17.14
C SER A 601 38.68 42.88 -16.52
N MET A 602 39.50 42.02 -17.14
CA MET A 602 40.89 41.80 -16.70
C MET A 602 41.82 43.03 -16.88
N HIS A 603 41.33 44.13 -17.47
CA HIS A 603 42.16 45.30 -17.78
C HIS A 603 42.24 46.37 -16.67
N ASP A 604 41.36 46.35 -15.66
CA ASP A 604 41.21 47.46 -14.69
C ASP A 604 41.76 47.15 -13.27
N LEU A 605 42.44 46.02 -13.08
CA LEU A 605 43.03 45.64 -11.78
C LEU A 605 44.51 46.02 -11.67
N ASP A 606 44.80 47.14 -11.01
CA ASP A 606 46.15 47.54 -10.59
C ASP A 606 46.77 46.46 -9.65
N PRO A 607 47.88 45.80 -10.04
CA PRO A 607 48.51 44.76 -9.24
C PRO A 607 49.08 45.23 -7.88
N SER A 608 49.21 46.54 -7.65
CA SER A 608 49.72 47.12 -6.40
C SER A 608 48.64 47.31 -5.32
N SER A 609 47.36 47.15 -5.67
CA SER A 609 46.23 47.33 -4.74
C SER A 609 46.19 46.25 -3.66
N SER A 610 46.30 46.67 -2.40
CA SER A 610 46.20 45.78 -1.22
C SER A 610 44.79 45.21 -0.99
N LEU A 611 43.78 45.71 -1.71
CA LEU A 611 42.42 45.15 -1.72
C LEU A 611 42.39 43.82 -2.49
N VAL A 612 43.03 43.77 -3.66
CA VAL A 612 43.05 42.59 -4.55
C VAL A 612 43.72 41.39 -3.87
N LEU A 613 44.74 41.61 -3.03
CA LEU A 613 45.33 40.53 -2.22
C LEU A 613 44.35 39.98 -1.16
N ARG A 614 43.50 40.82 -0.56
CA ARG A 614 42.51 40.39 0.43
C ARG A 614 41.36 39.63 -0.22
N GLU A 615 40.88 40.08 -1.38
CA GLU A 615 39.83 39.39 -2.14
C GLU A 615 40.33 38.05 -2.70
N ARG A 616 41.58 37.97 -3.18
CA ARG A 616 42.21 36.69 -3.54
C ARG A 616 42.35 35.75 -2.33
N GLN A 617 42.64 36.26 -1.13
CA GLN A 617 42.66 35.45 0.09
C GLN A 617 41.26 35.02 0.58
N ALA A 618 40.20 35.76 0.22
CA ALA A 618 38.82 35.34 0.45
C ALA A 618 38.38 34.24 -0.53
N LEU A 619 38.61 34.45 -1.84
CA LEU A 619 38.33 33.46 -2.89
C LEU A 619 39.11 32.14 -2.68
N SER A 620 40.38 32.22 -2.28
CA SER A 620 41.19 31.06 -1.89
C SER A 620 40.61 30.26 -0.71
N LYS A 621 39.71 30.82 0.10
CA LYS A 621 39.01 30.12 1.18
C LYS A 621 37.64 29.56 0.79
N HIS A 622 37.21 29.74 -0.46
CA HIS A 622 35.99 29.12 -1.00
C HIS A 622 36.29 28.10 -2.10
N MET A 623 37.33 28.32 -2.93
CA MET A 623 37.72 27.35 -3.98
C MET A 623 38.22 25.99 -3.43
N ILE A 624 38.70 25.93 -2.18
CA ILE A 624 39.16 24.68 -1.55
C ILE A 624 38.05 23.61 -1.45
N CYS A 625 36.77 24.00 -1.55
CA CYS A 625 35.64 23.07 -1.57
C CYS A 625 35.27 22.53 -2.96
N ALA A 626 35.93 22.95 -4.05
CA ALA A 626 35.55 22.59 -5.43
C ALA A 626 36.57 21.67 -6.15
N ASP A 627 37.87 21.94 -6.00
CA ASP A 627 38.92 21.33 -6.83
C ASP A 627 39.40 19.94 -6.37
N VAL A 628 38.48 18.97 -6.33
CA VAL A 628 38.81 17.53 -6.26
C VAL A 628 38.27 16.76 -7.49
N ALA A 629 37.15 17.20 -8.08
CA ALA A 629 36.55 16.53 -9.23
C ALA A 629 37.35 16.70 -10.55
N ALA A 630 37.94 17.88 -10.78
CA ALA A 630 38.61 18.20 -12.05
C ALA A 630 39.94 17.46 -12.26
N ALA A 631 40.65 17.11 -11.18
CA ALA A 631 42.01 16.55 -11.25
C ALA A 631 42.06 15.14 -11.87
N CYS A 632 41.01 14.33 -11.72
CA CYS A 632 40.98 12.95 -12.19
C CYS A 632 40.72 12.82 -13.72
N TRP A 633 40.12 13.82 -14.36
CA TRP A 633 39.70 13.72 -15.77
C TRP A 633 40.84 14.00 -16.76
N LEU A 634 41.82 14.81 -16.37
CA LEU A 634 42.95 15.22 -17.22
C LEU A 634 44.11 14.20 -17.29
N LEU A 635 44.09 13.14 -16.48
CA LEU A 635 45.20 12.17 -16.38
C LEU A 635 45.05 10.91 -17.27
N ILE A 636 43.95 10.77 -18.01
CA ILE A 636 43.62 9.55 -18.78
C ILE A 636 43.78 9.72 -20.31
N HIS A 637 44.06 10.94 -20.80
CA HIS A 637 44.17 11.23 -22.24
C HIS A 637 45.49 11.93 -22.64
N SER A 638 46.64 11.33 -22.30
CA SER A 638 47.96 11.77 -22.80
C SER A 638 49.03 10.66 -22.80
N PHE A 639 48.79 9.56 -23.55
CA PHE A 639 49.85 8.62 -23.94
C PHE A 639 49.55 7.96 -25.29
N VAL A 640 50.58 7.81 -26.13
CA VAL A 640 50.55 7.29 -27.52
C VAL A 640 49.77 8.21 -28.50
N ALA A 641 50.36 8.84 -29.51
CA ALA A 641 51.76 9.01 -29.94
C ALA A 641 51.93 10.46 -30.50
N MET A 642 52.84 10.90 -31.38
CA MET A 642 53.93 10.36 -32.23
C MET A 642 54.81 11.58 -32.63
N PRO A 643 56.06 11.47 -33.16
CA PRO A 643 56.82 10.27 -33.52
C PRO A 643 57.97 9.90 -32.57
#